data_AF-A0A8J9W222-F1
#
_entry.id   AF-A0A8J9W222-F1
#
_cell.length_a   1.000
_cell.length_b   1.000
_cell.length_c   1.000
_cell.angle_alpha   90.00
_cell.angle_beta   90.00
_cell.angle_gamma   90.00
#
_symmetry.space_group_name_H-M   'P 1'
#
loop_
_entity.id
_entity.type
_entity.pdbx_description
1 polymer ?
#
loop_
_entity_poly.entity_id
_entity_poly.type
_entity_poly.pdbx_seq_one_letter_code
_entity_poly.pdbx_strand_id
1 'polypeptide(L)'
;MDRQQNLHSSIHGSFRSRDSSSTAESDPREKIKDCLRKFIAFMFTQVGVGALVVCYAILGAASFMHIEKDSPDEQMENVIRWRQNCVEQLWNITNKYNVLNYTAWMSNSNTVLKVFQNNVTAAIHLGYNGRSSEDVWSFPGALMYSLSVFTMIGYGNVVPKTVWGKIVTIAYACFGIPIYVLYFCNMGKVLAQTFKWLYITAHECSRREDPLLEDGEIQPIKKKITVPSTACLWVISFYILTGTIMFGAWEKWNYLDSTYFCVISLCKIGFGDFVPGANIADSAEGSHLKLVINFIYVLLGMGLVAMCYNLMCEDVRVKVRELRQDLKNCLDDITLKITVCMNDTNYVSRVSTMLPLRLRRVCGHEGRANDILFMPAVCPPPNGAHSLVFFGGDVQDYPEVMQAHRDNRNYLKWNLENTARILSNNFPTKHILVVRPARIEYKSFSCYDNFVPSNNAGVPDHTPTHSALHHLERLLQGVTNRLKSLPTTELLEAVSSVSLPEEIDIEELHNASVHAGAKSNGGAGSSAKPDLDLLWWRDKLALDETTLTLIGFSKGCVVLNQLIYEFHYTKTLTPGDDHMMRFIGRIESMYWLDGGHAGGKNTWITSRSLLETLTRLDVNVYIHVSPYQVQDEGRPWIGREEKAFTSLLKKLGAKVRRHLHAQAGLPQSLYMHFEVLANFKRAQDAAPAEPADTSDDDV
;
A
#
# COMPACT_ATOMS: atom_id res chain seq x y z
N MET A 1 -8.42 -53.46 -37.43
CA MET A 1 -8.77 -52.58 -38.57
C MET A 1 -8.68 -51.17 -38.01
N ASP A 2 -7.56 -50.43 -38.05
CA ASP A 2 -6.25 -50.49 -38.72
C ASP A 2 -5.21 -49.96 -37.68
N ARG A 3 -4.05 -50.58 -37.38
CA ARG A 3 -2.72 -50.57 -38.07
C ARG A 3 -2.41 -49.24 -38.76
N GLN A 4 -1.28 -48.55 -38.67
CA GLN A 4 0.14 -48.82 -38.32
C GLN A 4 0.86 -47.45 -38.51
N GLN A 5 1.83 -46.97 -37.72
CA GLN A 5 3.31 -47.04 -37.89
C GLN A 5 3.89 -45.81 -37.13
N ASN A 6 4.79 -45.88 -36.15
CA ASN A 6 6.23 -46.24 -36.10
C ASN A 6 7.23 -45.25 -36.72
N LEU A 7 8.11 -44.69 -35.86
CA LEU A 7 9.57 -44.46 -36.03
C LEU A 7 10.10 -43.87 -34.68
N HIS A 8 10.73 -44.61 -33.76
CA HIS A 8 12.16 -45.04 -33.69
C HIS A 8 13.13 -43.96 -34.22
N SER A 9 14.16 -43.47 -33.51
CA SER A 9 15.28 -44.13 -32.78
C SER A 9 16.11 -43.02 -32.08
N SER A 10 16.38 -42.99 -30.76
CA SER A 10 17.33 -43.76 -29.93
C SER A 10 18.82 -43.32 -29.98
N ILE A 11 19.50 -43.42 -28.82
CA ILE A 11 20.96 -43.60 -28.58
C ILE A 11 21.78 -42.29 -28.38
N HIS A 12 22.68 -42.05 -27.39
CA HIS A 12 23.38 -42.76 -26.28
C HIS A 12 23.63 -41.67 -25.17
N GLY A 13 23.91 -41.91 -23.90
CA GLY A 13 24.28 -43.09 -23.13
C GLY A 13 24.47 -42.70 -21.65
N SER A 14 24.27 -43.66 -20.75
CA SER A 14 24.53 -43.54 -19.32
C SER A 14 26.04 -43.41 -19.03
N PHE A 15 26.43 -42.71 -17.96
CA PHE A 15 27.18 -43.33 -16.86
C PHE A 15 27.20 -42.41 -15.62
N ARG A 16 27.14 -43.07 -14.47
CA ARG A 16 27.13 -42.58 -13.09
C ARG A 16 28.27 -41.60 -12.77
N SER A 17 27.97 -40.63 -11.91
CA SER A 17 28.73 -40.43 -10.66
C SER A 17 27.80 -39.94 -9.55
N ARG A 18 27.75 -40.75 -8.49
CA ARG A 18 27.35 -40.35 -7.14
C ARG A 18 28.44 -39.40 -6.65
N ASP A 19 28.08 -38.25 -6.09
CA ASP A 19 28.83 -37.65 -4.99
C ASP A 19 27.93 -36.76 -4.12
N SER A 20 27.91 -37.14 -2.83
CA SER A 20 27.73 -36.33 -1.62
C SER A 20 26.78 -35.12 -1.64
N SER A 21 25.54 -35.36 -1.22
CA SER A 21 24.69 -34.35 -0.59
C SER A 21 25.22 -34.01 0.81
N SER A 22 25.97 -32.92 0.96
CA SER A 22 26.13 -32.27 2.26
C SER A 22 24.89 -31.43 2.54
N THR A 23 23.93 -32.02 3.26
CA THR A 23 22.84 -31.30 3.89
C THR A 23 23.45 -30.34 4.91
N ALA A 24 23.50 -29.05 4.58
CA ALA A 24 23.66 -28.01 5.57
C ALA A 24 22.50 -28.14 6.58
N GLU A 25 22.81 -28.43 7.84
CA GLU A 25 21.84 -28.42 8.92
C GLU A 25 21.31 -26.99 9.09
N SER A 26 20.15 -26.71 8.50
CA SER A 26 19.38 -25.49 8.78
C SER A 26 18.93 -25.51 10.24
N ASP A 27 19.21 -24.44 10.97
CA ASP A 27 18.89 -24.22 12.39
C ASP A 27 17.41 -24.59 12.71
N PRO A 28 17.12 -25.37 13.77
CA PRO A 28 15.76 -25.69 14.19
C PRO A 28 14.86 -24.46 14.40
N ARG A 29 15.43 -23.29 14.74
CA ARG A 29 14.68 -22.03 14.85
C ARG A 29 14.18 -21.53 13.50
N GLU A 30 14.95 -21.71 12.43
CA GLU A 30 14.51 -21.37 11.07
C GLU A 30 13.42 -22.32 10.57
N LYS A 31 13.53 -23.61 10.86
CA LYS A 31 12.48 -24.60 10.52
C LYS A 31 11.15 -24.26 11.19
N ILE A 32 11.17 -23.79 12.44
CA ILE A 32 9.96 -23.36 13.16
C ILE A 32 9.40 -22.08 12.55
N LYS A 33 10.23 -21.08 12.22
CA LYS A 33 9.80 -19.84 11.54
C LYS A 33 9.19 -20.12 10.17
N ASP A 34 9.78 -21.03 9.40
CA ASP A 34 9.26 -21.44 8.09
C ASP A 34 7.98 -22.27 8.19
N CYS A 35 7.88 -23.14 9.19
CA CYS A 35 6.66 -23.87 9.49
C CYS A 35 5.55 -22.91 9.90
N LEU A 36 5.85 -21.92 10.75
CA LEU A 36 4.91 -20.89 11.17
C LEU A 36 4.48 -20.02 9.99
N ARG A 37 5.39 -19.64 9.09
CA ARG A 37 5.10 -18.88 7.87
C ARG A 37 4.19 -19.67 6.92
N LYS A 38 4.48 -20.94 6.70
CA LYS A 38 3.67 -21.85 5.87
C LYS A 38 2.30 -22.12 6.51
N PHE A 39 2.25 -22.25 7.84
CA PHE A 39 1.02 -22.37 8.60
C PHE A 39 0.16 -21.11 8.46
N ILE A 40 0.72 -19.92 8.70
CA ILE A 40 0.02 -18.64 8.52
C ILE A 40 -0.47 -18.49 7.08
N ALA A 41 0.35 -18.79 6.07
CA ALA A 41 -0.05 -18.76 4.67
C ALA A 41 -1.21 -19.75 4.36
N PHE A 42 -1.17 -20.94 4.96
CA PHE A 42 -2.27 -21.91 4.88
C PHE A 42 -3.55 -21.40 5.53
N MET A 43 -3.47 -20.71 6.69
CA MET A 43 -4.62 -20.13 7.38
C MET A 43 -5.37 -19.07 6.55
N PHE A 44 -4.69 -18.41 5.60
CA PHE A 44 -5.32 -17.48 4.67
C PHE A 44 -5.98 -18.16 3.45
N THR A 45 -5.86 -19.48 3.30
CA THR A 45 -6.62 -20.24 2.29
C THR A 45 -8.05 -20.49 2.76
N GLN A 46 -9.00 -20.67 1.82
CA GLN A 46 -10.39 -21.02 2.16
C GLN A 46 -10.49 -22.29 3.02
N VAL A 47 -9.59 -23.26 2.80
CA VAL A 47 -9.50 -24.50 3.59
C VAL A 47 -8.96 -24.23 5.00
N GLY A 48 -7.95 -23.36 5.14
CA GLY A 48 -7.39 -22.96 6.43
C GLY A 48 -8.35 -22.14 7.29
N VAL A 49 -9.10 -21.21 6.68
CA VAL A 49 -10.19 -20.48 7.36
C VAL A 49 -11.27 -21.46 7.83
N GLY A 50 -11.65 -22.44 6.98
CA GLY A 50 -12.59 -23.50 7.37
C GLY A 50 -12.11 -24.31 8.57
N ALA A 51 -10.84 -24.73 8.57
CA ALA A 51 -10.23 -25.45 9.69
C ALA A 51 -10.19 -24.60 10.97
N LEU A 52 -9.90 -23.30 10.87
CA LEU A 52 -9.92 -22.38 12.02
C LEU A 52 -11.31 -22.31 12.66
N VAL A 53 -12.36 -22.19 11.84
CA VAL A 53 -13.75 -22.13 12.32
C VAL A 53 -14.11 -23.43 13.06
N VAL A 54 -13.74 -24.59 12.51
CA VAL A 54 -13.98 -25.88 13.16
C VAL A 54 -13.23 -25.99 14.48
N CYS A 55 -11.94 -25.63 14.53
CA CYS A 55 -11.16 -25.64 15.75
C CYS A 55 -11.73 -24.67 16.81
N TYR A 56 -12.14 -23.47 16.41
CA TYR A 56 -12.79 -22.50 17.30
C TYR A 56 -14.10 -23.05 17.87
N ALA A 57 -14.90 -23.75 17.06
CA ALA A 57 -16.12 -24.42 17.52
C ALA A 57 -15.83 -25.57 18.51
N ILE A 58 -14.79 -26.38 18.28
CA ILE A 58 -14.37 -27.45 19.20
C ILE A 58 -13.90 -26.86 20.54
N LEU A 59 -13.10 -25.79 20.50
CA LEU A 59 -12.66 -25.07 21.71
C LEU A 59 -13.85 -24.48 22.47
N GLY A 60 -14.80 -23.86 21.76
CA GLY A 60 -16.05 -23.39 22.33
C GLY A 60 -16.84 -24.51 22.99
N ALA A 61 -17.01 -25.65 22.31
CA ALA A 61 -17.71 -26.82 22.82
C ALA A 61 -17.05 -27.38 24.10
N ALA A 62 -15.73 -27.52 24.12
CA ALA A 62 -14.99 -27.97 25.30
C ALA A 62 -15.15 -26.98 26.48
N SER A 63 -15.09 -25.68 26.20
CA SER A 63 -15.23 -24.63 27.21
C SER A 63 -16.64 -24.62 27.82
N PHE A 64 -17.69 -24.58 26.99
CA PHE A 64 -19.07 -24.60 27.48
C PHE A 64 -19.41 -25.92 28.17
N MET A 65 -18.92 -27.07 27.67
CA MET A 65 -19.11 -28.34 28.35
C MET A 65 -18.44 -28.37 29.73
N HIS A 66 -17.30 -27.71 29.91
CA HIS A 66 -16.66 -27.66 31.22
C HIS A 66 -17.37 -26.69 32.19
N ILE A 67 -17.90 -25.58 31.66
CA ILE A 67 -18.55 -24.53 32.46
C ILE A 67 -20.00 -24.88 32.83
N GLU A 68 -20.79 -25.37 31.87
CA GLU A 68 -22.24 -25.55 32.03
C GLU A 68 -22.65 -26.94 32.52
N LYS A 69 -21.83 -27.98 32.31
CA LYS A 69 -22.21 -29.38 32.62
C LYS A 69 -22.48 -29.64 34.10
N ASP A 70 -21.75 -28.95 34.98
CA ASP A 70 -21.85 -29.13 36.42
C ASP A 70 -22.82 -28.11 37.07
N SER A 71 -23.49 -27.28 36.26
CA SER A 71 -24.53 -26.37 36.73
C SER A 71 -25.82 -27.16 37.02
N PRO A 72 -26.34 -27.17 38.26
CA PRO A 72 -27.55 -27.91 38.60
C PRO A 72 -28.77 -27.28 37.92
N ASP A 73 -29.36 -27.98 36.97
CA ASP A 73 -30.64 -27.60 36.36
C ASP A 73 -31.77 -27.85 37.37
N GLU A 74 -32.12 -26.81 38.12
CA GLU A 74 -33.21 -26.82 39.11
C GLU A 74 -34.56 -27.26 38.48
N GLN A 75 -34.77 -27.04 37.18
CA GLN A 75 -35.98 -27.49 36.50
C GLN A 75 -35.99 -29.00 36.25
N MET A 76 -34.83 -29.58 35.89
CA MET A 76 -34.68 -31.01 35.74
C MET A 76 -34.96 -31.75 37.06
N GLU A 77 -34.46 -31.25 38.19
CA GLU A 77 -34.74 -31.84 39.51
C GLU A 77 -36.22 -31.79 39.87
N ASN A 78 -36.90 -30.67 39.58
CA ASN A 78 -38.32 -30.51 39.85
C ASN A 78 -39.17 -31.47 38.99
N VAL A 79 -38.82 -31.66 37.72
CA VAL A 79 -39.49 -32.63 36.83
C VAL A 79 -39.27 -34.07 37.31
N ILE A 80 -38.04 -34.41 37.75
CA ILE A 80 -37.73 -35.72 38.32
C ILE A 80 -38.58 -35.97 39.58
N ARG A 81 -38.71 -34.95 40.45
CA ARG A 81 -39.52 -35.02 41.68
C ARG A 81 -41.01 -35.24 41.37
N TRP A 82 -41.58 -34.50 40.43
CA TRP A 82 -42.98 -34.69 40.02
C TRP A 82 -43.24 -36.07 39.43
N ARG A 83 -42.28 -36.60 38.65
CA ARG A 83 -42.37 -37.96 38.08
C ARG A 83 -42.37 -39.02 39.18
N GLN A 84 -41.46 -38.92 40.15
CA GLN A 84 -41.38 -39.87 41.26
C GLN A 84 -42.67 -39.88 42.09
N ASN A 85 -43.20 -38.70 42.42
CA ASN A 85 -44.44 -38.58 43.18
C ASN A 85 -45.65 -39.15 42.42
N CYS A 86 -45.73 -38.93 41.10
CA CYS A 86 -46.78 -39.54 40.26
C CYS A 86 -46.72 -41.08 40.28
N VAL A 87 -45.52 -41.65 40.14
CA VAL A 87 -45.33 -43.12 40.15
C VAL A 87 -45.72 -43.71 41.49
N GLU A 88 -45.34 -43.08 42.60
CA GLU A 88 -45.69 -43.54 43.95
C GLU A 88 -47.20 -43.51 44.20
N GLN A 89 -47.88 -42.45 43.75
CA GLN A 89 -49.34 -42.36 43.86
C GLN A 89 -50.05 -43.42 43.01
N LEU A 90 -49.59 -43.69 41.78
CA LEU A 90 -50.14 -44.74 40.93
C LEU A 90 -49.91 -46.14 41.53
N TRP A 91 -48.76 -46.36 42.15
CA TRP A 91 -48.44 -47.61 42.86
C TRP A 91 -49.39 -47.84 44.04
N ASN A 92 -49.62 -46.81 44.86
CA ASN A 92 -50.55 -46.89 45.99
C ASN A 92 -52.01 -47.13 45.55
N ILE A 93 -52.45 -46.53 44.44
CA ILE A 93 -53.78 -46.79 43.87
C ILE A 93 -53.90 -48.25 43.43
N THR A 94 -52.85 -48.79 42.81
CA THR A 94 -52.80 -50.18 42.33
C THR A 94 -52.78 -51.20 43.47
N ASN A 95 -52.11 -50.90 44.58
CA ASN A 95 -52.14 -51.75 45.78
C ASN A 95 -53.48 -51.69 46.53
N LYS A 96 -54.16 -50.54 46.50
CA LYS A 96 -55.42 -50.31 47.24
C LYS A 96 -56.66 -50.86 46.52
N TYR A 97 -56.69 -50.82 45.19
CA TYR A 97 -57.79 -51.33 44.39
C TYR A 97 -57.33 -52.57 43.62
N ASN A 98 -57.89 -53.74 43.95
CA ASN A 98 -57.56 -54.98 43.26
C ASN A 98 -58.07 -54.95 41.80
N VAL A 99 -57.44 -55.70 40.90
CA VAL A 99 -57.58 -55.65 39.42
C VAL A 99 -59.04 -55.80 38.90
N LEU A 100 -59.98 -56.19 39.75
CA LEU A 100 -61.38 -56.46 39.42
C LEU A 100 -62.31 -55.23 39.49
N ASN A 101 -61.93 -54.12 40.13
CA ASN A 101 -62.71 -52.86 40.12
C ASN A 101 -62.12 -51.85 39.13
N TYR A 102 -62.21 -52.21 37.85
CA TYR A 102 -61.61 -51.47 36.74
C TYR A 102 -62.06 -50.00 36.70
N THR A 103 -63.32 -49.70 36.99
CA THR A 103 -63.86 -48.34 36.92
C THR A 103 -63.29 -47.42 37.99
N ALA A 104 -63.19 -47.88 39.24
CA ALA A 104 -62.61 -47.09 40.34
C ALA A 104 -61.09 -46.90 40.17
N TRP A 105 -60.38 -47.94 39.75
CA TRP A 105 -58.95 -47.85 39.45
C TRP A 105 -58.68 -46.90 38.29
N MET A 106 -59.41 -47.04 37.18
CA MET A 106 -59.27 -46.19 35.99
C MET A 106 -59.59 -44.72 36.30
N SER A 107 -60.63 -44.43 37.08
CA SER A 107 -61.00 -43.05 37.43
C SER A 107 -59.91 -42.36 38.28
N ASN A 108 -59.39 -43.05 39.29
CA ASN A 108 -58.38 -42.50 40.20
C ASN A 108 -57.02 -42.36 39.51
N SER A 109 -56.59 -43.37 38.74
CA SER A 109 -55.35 -43.33 37.96
C SER A 109 -55.39 -42.22 36.90
N ASN A 110 -56.52 -42.04 36.20
CA ASN A 110 -56.70 -40.93 35.25
C ASN A 110 -56.64 -39.55 35.91
N THR A 111 -57.03 -39.45 37.19
CA THR A 111 -56.98 -38.18 37.93
C THR A 111 -55.53 -37.82 38.28
N VAL A 112 -54.75 -38.77 38.79
CA VAL A 112 -53.31 -38.57 39.07
C VAL A 112 -52.53 -38.30 37.79
N LEU A 113 -52.82 -39.05 36.72
CA LEU A 113 -52.21 -38.82 35.40
C LEU A 113 -52.57 -37.44 34.84
N LYS A 114 -53.83 -36.98 35.00
CA LYS A 114 -54.21 -35.62 34.61
C LYS A 114 -53.50 -34.55 35.43
N VAL A 115 -53.26 -34.76 36.73
CA VAL A 115 -52.51 -33.81 37.56
C VAL A 115 -51.04 -33.77 37.17
N PHE A 116 -50.41 -34.92 36.96
CA PHE A 116 -49.04 -34.99 36.44
C PHE A 116 -48.94 -34.38 35.04
N GLN A 117 -49.86 -34.73 34.14
CA GLN A 117 -49.97 -34.14 32.81
C GLN A 117 -50.13 -32.64 32.96
N ASN A 118 -51.06 -32.11 33.74
CA ASN A 118 -51.26 -30.68 33.90
C ASN A 118 -50.04 -29.97 34.50
N ASN A 119 -49.32 -30.57 35.46
CA ASN A 119 -48.10 -29.99 36.03
C ASN A 119 -46.94 -29.99 35.04
N VAL A 120 -46.79 -31.07 34.27
CA VAL A 120 -45.78 -31.19 33.22
C VAL A 120 -46.13 -30.31 32.02
N THR A 121 -47.38 -30.25 31.59
CA THR A 121 -47.84 -29.34 30.51
C THR A 121 -47.78 -27.89 30.96
N ALA A 122 -48.01 -27.57 32.24
CA ALA A 122 -47.81 -26.24 32.80
C ALA A 122 -46.32 -25.84 32.82
N ALA A 123 -45.42 -26.75 33.16
CA ALA A 123 -43.97 -26.53 33.08
C ALA A 123 -43.40 -26.58 31.65
N ILE A 124 -44.14 -27.13 30.69
CA ILE A 124 -43.73 -27.26 29.28
C ILE A 124 -44.25 -26.11 28.44
N HIS A 125 -45.44 -25.57 28.73
CA HIS A 125 -46.00 -24.49 27.91
C HIS A 125 -45.17 -23.22 27.93
N LEU A 126 -44.09 -23.26 28.70
CA LEU A 126 -43.56 -22.18 29.45
C LEU A 126 -42.27 -22.70 30.08
N GLY A 127 -41.11 -22.19 29.67
CA GLY A 127 -40.49 -21.22 30.58
C GLY A 127 -41.50 -20.24 31.20
N TYR A 128 -42.33 -20.70 32.18
CA TYR A 128 -43.58 -20.06 32.67
C TYR A 128 -43.49 -18.58 33.03
N ASN A 129 -43.88 -17.68 32.11
CA ASN A 129 -44.09 -16.25 32.39
C ASN A 129 -45.55 -15.86 32.68
N GLY A 130 -46.53 -16.78 32.54
CA GLY A 130 -47.91 -16.55 32.98
C GLY A 130 -48.75 -15.54 32.19
N ARG A 131 -48.49 -15.38 30.89
CA ARG A 131 -49.12 -14.32 30.05
C ARG A 131 -50.24 -14.81 29.13
N SER A 132 -51.25 -13.97 28.90
CA SER A 132 -52.31 -14.25 27.93
C SER A 132 -51.82 -14.11 26.48
N SER A 133 -52.57 -14.65 25.51
CA SER A 133 -52.23 -14.46 24.07
C SER A 133 -52.32 -12.99 23.66
N GLU A 134 -53.14 -12.19 24.35
CA GLU A 134 -53.27 -10.75 24.14
C GLU A 134 -52.04 -9.98 24.65
N ASP A 135 -51.41 -10.44 25.74
CA ASP A 135 -50.18 -9.82 26.26
C ASP A 135 -48.97 -10.12 25.37
N VAL A 136 -48.87 -11.36 24.87
CA VAL A 136 -47.77 -11.82 24.01
C VAL A 136 -47.84 -11.18 22.61
N TRP A 137 -49.04 -11.06 22.04
CA TRP A 137 -49.28 -10.45 20.73
C TRP A 137 -49.85 -9.02 20.83
N SER A 138 -49.48 -8.29 21.88
CA SER A 138 -49.70 -6.85 21.98
C SER A 138 -48.96 -6.11 20.84
N PHE A 139 -49.41 -4.91 20.45
CA PHE A 139 -48.79 -4.18 19.34
C PHE A 139 -47.26 -4.01 19.48
N PRO A 140 -46.70 -3.61 20.65
CA PRO A 140 -45.24 -3.57 20.81
C PRO A 140 -44.58 -4.95 20.84
N GLY A 141 -45.25 -5.99 21.35
CA GLY A 141 -44.75 -7.37 21.27
C GLY A 141 -44.67 -7.88 19.83
N ALA A 142 -45.69 -7.60 19.03
CA ALA A 142 -45.72 -7.88 17.59
C ALA A 142 -44.70 -7.02 16.81
N LEU A 143 -44.44 -5.78 17.22
CA LEU A 143 -43.39 -4.92 16.67
C LEU A 143 -41.99 -5.48 16.96
N MET A 144 -41.75 -5.95 18.19
CA MET A 144 -40.50 -6.61 18.56
C MET A 144 -40.30 -7.93 17.81
N TYR A 145 -41.36 -8.72 17.64
CA TYR A 145 -41.35 -9.91 16.79
C TYR A 145 -40.98 -9.54 15.34
N SER A 146 -41.64 -8.54 14.77
CA SER A 146 -41.37 -8.06 13.41
C SER A 146 -39.93 -7.57 13.24
N LEU A 147 -39.43 -6.76 14.20
CA LEU A 147 -38.03 -6.34 14.28
C LEU A 147 -37.10 -7.54 14.26
N SER A 148 -37.33 -8.54 15.11
CA SER A 148 -36.47 -9.73 15.20
C SER A 148 -36.39 -10.51 13.88
N VAL A 149 -37.46 -10.51 13.08
CA VAL A 149 -37.53 -11.18 11.77
C VAL A 149 -36.73 -10.43 10.72
N PHE A 150 -37.01 -9.14 10.49
CA PHE A 150 -36.33 -8.42 9.40
C PHE A 150 -34.88 -8.05 9.74
N THR A 151 -34.53 -7.90 11.02
CA THR A 151 -33.13 -7.64 11.47
C THR A 151 -32.27 -8.90 11.56
N MET A 152 -32.88 -10.08 11.45
CA MET A 152 -32.25 -11.40 11.60
C MET A 152 -31.70 -11.70 13.00
N ILE A 153 -32.26 -11.08 14.05
CA ILE A 153 -31.88 -11.40 15.44
C ILE A 153 -32.55 -12.71 15.87
N GLY A 154 -33.86 -12.83 15.63
CA GLY A 154 -34.60 -14.07 15.86
C GLY A 154 -34.60 -14.58 17.31
N TYR A 155 -34.98 -13.76 18.30
CA TYR A 155 -35.02 -14.14 19.73
C TYR A 155 -35.72 -15.49 20.02
N GLY A 156 -36.69 -15.91 19.23
CA GLY A 156 -37.32 -17.25 19.39
C GLY A 156 -38.25 -17.39 20.60
N ASN A 157 -38.34 -16.38 21.46
CA ASN A 157 -39.27 -16.32 22.60
C ASN A 157 -40.74 -16.16 22.17
N VAL A 158 -41.00 -15.57 21.00
CA VAL A 158 -42.34 -15.43 20.40
C VAL A 158 -42.30 -15.94 18.96
N VAL A 159 -43.17 -16.91 18.63
CA VAL A 159 -43.22 -17.56 17.31
C VAL A 159 -44.67 -17.77 16.83
N PRO A 160 -44.93 -17.70 15.51
CA PRO A 160 -46.26 -17.90 14.95
C PRO A 160 -46.64 -19.38 15.02
N LYS A 161 -47.71 -19.67 15.78
CA LYS A 161 -48.23 -21.04 15.93
C LYS A 161 -49.16 -21.44 14.78
N THR A 162 -49.82 -20.47 14.15
CA THR A 162 -50.81 -20.70 13.08
C THR A 162 -50.15 -20.91 11.71
N VAL A 163 -50.81 -21.67 10.83
CA VAL A 163 -50.35 -21.90 9.44
C VAL A 163 -50.22 -20.57 8.69
N TRP A 164 -51.24 -19.71 8.77
CA TRP A 164 -51.22 -18.38 8.16
C TRP A 164 -50.13 -17.48 8.74
N GLY A 165 -49.89 -17.51 10.06
CA GLY A 165 -48.81 -16.76 10.67
C GLY A 165 -47.44 -17.15 10.11
N LYS A 166 -47.19 -18.45 9.92
CA LYS A 166 -45.94 -18.94 9.30
C LYS A 166 -45.80 -18.47 7.85
N ILE A 167 -46.88 -18.54 7.04
CA ILE A 167 -46.87 -18.08 5.64
C ILE A 167 -46.58 -16.58 5.57
N VAL A 168 -47.24 -15.76 6.39
CA VAL A 168 -47.03 -14.32 6.44
C VAL A 168 -45.60 -13.98 6.88
N THR A 169 -45.06 -14.68 7.88
CA THR A 169 -43.67 -14.48 8.32
C THR A 169 -42.67 -14.78 7.19
N ILE A 170 -42.87 -15.84 6.40
CA ILE A 170 -42.00 -16.15 5.25
C ILE A 170 -42.03 -15.00 4.25
N ALA A 171 -43.22 -14.55 3.84
CA ALA A 171 -43.36 -13.44 2.91
C ALA A 171 -42.76 -12.13 3.48
N TYR A 172 -43.00 -11.84 4.76
CA TYR A 172 -42.48 -10.67 5.45
C TYR A 172 -40.95 -10.67 5.50
N ALA A 173 -40.33 -11.81 5.79
CA ALA A 173 -38.88 -11.96 5.80
C ALA A 173 -38.27 -11.73 4.40
N CYS A 174 -38.89 -12.25 3.33
CA CYS A 174 -38.40 -12.09 1.96
C CYS A 174 -38.23 -10.63 1.53
N PHE A 175 -39.12 -9.72 1.95
CA PHE A 175 -39.02 -8.29 1.64
C PHE A 175 -38.34 -7.47 2.74
N GLY A 176 -38.59 -7.80 4.00
CA GLY A 176 -38.06 -7.09 5.15
C GLY A 176 -36.54 -7.20 5.25
N ILE A 177 -35.98 -8.39 5.03
CA ILE A 177 -34.53 -8.62 5.08
C ILE A 177 -33.77 -7.76 4.07
N PRO A 178 -34.10 -7.75 2.75
CA PRO A 178 -33.42 -6.89 1.79
C PRO A 178 -33.52 -5.40 2.13
N ILE A 179 -34.70 -4.93 2.53
CA ILE A 179 -34.92 -3.52 2.94
C ILE A 179 -34.03 -3.18 4.14
N TYR A 180 -33.97 -4.07 5.13
CA TYR A 180 -33.12 -3.90 6.30
C TYR A 180 -31.63 -3.94 5.96
N VAL A 181 -31.18 -4.82 5.06
CA VAL A 181 -29.77 -4.86 4.62
C VAL A 181 -29.39 -3.54 3.94
N LEU A 182 -30.29 -2.97 3.11
CA LEU A 182 -30.08 -1.64 2.53
C LEU A 182 -29.99 -0.56 3.60
N TYR A 183 -30.90 -0.58 4.58
CA TYR A 183 -30.84 0.32 5.74
C TYR A 183 -29.51 0.16 6.50
N PHE A 184 -29.09 -1.07 6.81
CA PHE A 184 -27.86 -1.38 7.54
C PHE A 184 -26.62 -0.85 6.81
N CYS A 185 -26.52 -1.10 5.49
CA CYS A 185 -25.41 -0.60 4.67
C CYS A 185 -25.40 0.93 4.57
N ASN A 186 -26.56 1.58 4.48
CA ASN A 186 -26.65 3.03 4.36
C ASN A 186 -26.39 3.75 5.70
N MET A 187 -27.03 3.28 6.77
CA MET A 187 -26.90 3.85 8.11
C MET A 187 -25.45 3.78 8.61
N GLY A 188 -24.74 2.66 8.34
CA GLY A 188 -23.33 2.54 8.67
C GLY A 188 -22.43 3.57 7.96
N LYS A 189 -22.78 4.01 6.74
CA LYS A 189 -22.04 5.07 6.02
C LYS A 189 -22.34 6.45 6.60
N VAL A 190 -23.62 6.74 6.84
CA VAL A 190 -24.06 8.04 7.41
C VAL A 190 -23.41 8.25 8.78
N LEU A 191 -23.52 7.27 9.68
CA LEU A 191 -22.91 7.36 11.01
C LEU A 191 -21.38 7.45 10.94
N ALA A 192 -20.73 6.73 10.01
CA ALA A 192 -19.28 6.84 9.82
C ALA A 192 -18.87 8.26 9.37
N GLN A 193 -19.64 8.89 8.49
CA GLN A 193 -19.40 10.26 8.02
C GLN A 193 -19.62 11.28 9.15
N THR A 194 -20.72 11.16 9.90
CA THR A 194 -21.00 12.01 11.06
C THR A 194 -19.91 11.84 12.12
N PHE A 195 -19.44 10.62 12.37
CA PHE A 195 -18.36 10.35 13.32
C PHE A 195 -17.03 10.92 12.86
N LYS A 196 -16.66 10.75 11.58
CA LYS A 196 -15.48 11.39 10.99
C LYS A 196 -15.56 12.92 11.12
N TRP A 197 -16.72 13.51 10.84
CA TRP A 197 -16.95 14.94 11.00
C TRP A 197 -16.80 15.39 12.46
N LEU A 198 -17.49 14.76 13.41
CA LEU A 198 -17.40 15.06 14.84
C LEU A 198 -15.98 14.92 15.37
N TYR A 199 -15.26 13.87 14.96
CA TYR A 199 -13.87 13.64 15.36
C TYR A 199 -12.95 14.75 14.86
N ILE A 200 -13.10 15.14 13.59
CA ILE A 200 -12.32 16.24 12.99
C ILE A 200 -12.65 17.55 13.71
N THR A 201 -13.93 17.88 13.89
CA THR A 201 -14.35 19.11 14.56
C THR A 201 -13.86 19.16 16.02
N ALA A 202 -13.95 18.06 16.77
CA ALA A 202 -13.44 18.00 18.14
C ALA A 202 -11.91 18.17 18.20
N HIS A 203 -11.19 17.53 17.28
CA HIS A 203 -9.74 17.66 17.18
C HIS A 203 -9.30 19.07 16.76
N GLU A 204 -10.05 19.73 15.88
CA GLU A 204 -9.85 21.14 15.50
C GLU A 204 -10.16 22.08 16.67
N CYS A 205 -11.21 21.84 17.46
CA CYS A 205 -11.52 22.64 18.66
C CYS A 205 -10.51 22.46 19.81
N SER A 206 -9.90 21.28 19.95
CA SER A 206 -8.84 21.03 20.95
C SER A 206 -7.48 21.59 20.54
N ARG A 207 -7.28 21.89 19.25
CA ARG A 207 -6.02 22.43 18.74
C ARG A 207 -6.13 23.95 18.66
N ARG A 208 -5.87 24.61 19.79
CA ARG A 208 -5.60 26.05 19.86
C ARG A 208 -4.25 26.28 19.19
N GLU A 209 -4.23 26.51 17.87
CA GLU A 209 -3.01 26.95 17.20
C GLU A 209 -2.72 28.39 17.59
N ASP A 210 -1.60 28.63 18.27
CA ASP A 210 -0.95 29.94 18.24
C ASP A 210 -0.63 30.26 16.78
N PRO A 211 -1.12 31.38 16.23
CA PRO A 211 -0.78 31.76 14.87
C PRO A 211 0.67 32.26 14.84
N LEU A 212 1.60 31.40 14.43
CA LEU A 212 2.91 31.85 13.96
C LEU A 212 2.72 32.46 12.58
N LEU A 213 2.86 33.79 12.52
CA LEU A 213 2.89 34.59 11.30
C LEU A 213 4.18 34.30 10.52
N GLU A 214 4.09 33.52 9.45
CA GLU A 214 5.00 33.63 8.31
C GLU A 214 4.17 33.89 7.04
N ASP A 215 4.41 35.06 6.45
CA ASP A 215 4.06 35.51 5.10
C ASP A 215 2.78 34.94 4.43
N GLY A 216 1.64 35.56 4.74
CA GLY A 216 0.80 36.20 3.72
C GLY A 216 -0.11 35.36 2.80
N GLU A 217 -0.09 34.03 2.78
CA GLU A 217 -1.08 33.24 2.03
C GLU A 217 -1.64 32.02 2.79
N ILE A 218 -2.97 31.90 2.79
CA ILE A 218 -3.71 30.78 3.40
C ILE A 218 -3.81 29.64 2.38
N GLN A 219 -3.03 28.58 2.54
CA GLN A 219 -3.34 27.27 1.97
C GLN A 219 -3.57 26.24 3.08
N PRO A 220 -4.82 25.78 3.31
CA PRO A 220 -5.06 24.73 4.28
C PRO A 220 -4.60 23.39 3.69
N ILE A 221 -3.47 22.87 4.15
CA ILE A 221 -3.10 21.46 3.95
C ILE A 221 -4.14 20.62 4.69
N LYS A 222 -5.19 20.18 3.99
CA LYS A 222 -6.15 19.21 4.52
C LYS A 222 -5.42 17.88 4.73
N LYS A 223 -4.79 17.69 5.89
CA LYS A 223 -4.35 16.37 6.35
C LYS A 223 -5.59 15.47 6.39
N LYS A 224 -5.58 14.37 5.63
CA LYS A 224 -6.64 13.36 5.70
C LYS A 224 -6.51 12.63 7.04
N ILE A 225 -7.19 13.13 8.07
CA ILE A 225 -7.25 12.51 9.39
C ILE A 225 -7.99 11.18 9.23
N THR A 226 -7.27 10.08 9.42
CA THR A 226 -7.87 8.73 9.44
C THR A 226 -8.24 8.42 10.87
N VAL A 227 -9.54 8.25 11.12
CA VAL A 227 -10.06 7.93 12.46
C VAL A 227 -9.58 6.53 12.84
N PRO A 228 -8.91 6.35 14.00
CA PRO A 228 -8.45 5.04 14.42
C PRO A 228 -9.62 4.06 14.60
N SER A 229 -9.49 2.81 14.14
CA SER A 229 -10.47 1.75 14.40
C SER A 229 -10.67 1.47 15.89
N THR A 230 -9.68 1.80 16.74
CA THR A 230 -9.82 1.73 18.21
C THR A 230 -10.85 2.70 18.75
N ALA A 231 -11.09 3.84 18.09
CA ALA A 231 -12.14 4.80 18.48
C ALA A 231 -13.56 4.21 18.34
N CYS A 232 -13.74 3.29 17.38
CA CYS A 232 -15.01 2.59 17.18
C CYS A 232 -15.37 1.68 18.35
N LEU A 233 -14.36 1.02 18.95
CA LEU A 233 -14.55 0.16 20.11
C LEU A 233 -15.03 0.95 21.32
N TRP A 234 -14.50 2.17 21.52
CA TRP A 234 -14.95 3.05 22.60
C TRP A 234 -16.40 3.49 22.44
N VAL A 235 -16.82 3.82 21.21
CA VAL A 235 -18.21 4.19 20.91
C VAL A 235 -19.17 3.03 21.18
N ILE A 236 -18.84 1.81 20.73
CA ILE A 236 -19.65 0.62 20.99
C ILE A 236 -19.70 0.31 22.49
N SER A 237 -18.56 0.36 23.19
CA SER A 237 -18.52 0.10 24.64
C SER A 237 -19.36 1.09 25.43
N PHE A 238 -19.31 2.37 25.09
CA PHE A 238 -20.16 3.40 25.70
C PHE A 238 -21.65 3.15 25.42
N TYR A 239 -21.98 2.73 24.20
CA TYR A 239 -23.35 2.41 23.80
C TYR A 239 -23.91 1.20 24.56
N ILE A 240 -23.10 0.14 24.72
CA ILE A 240 -23.44 -1.04 25.52
C ILE A 240 -23.60 -0.64 26.98
N LEU A 241 -22.68 0.14 27.56
CA LEU A 241 -22.78 0.62 28.94
C LEU A 241 -24.07 1.39 29.20
N THR A 242 -24.46 2.25 28.26
CA THR A 242 -25.74 2.99 28.33
C THR A 242 -26.93 2.03 28.36
N GLY A 243 -26.91 0.99 27.52
CA GLY A 243 -27.93 -0.07 27.52
C GLY A 243 -27.95 -0.87 28.83
N THR A 244 -26.78 -1.26 29.34
CA THR A 244 -26.63 -1.99 30.60
C THR A 244 -27.28 -1.26 31.78
N ILE A 245 -27.06 0.06 31.89
CA ILE A 245 -27.67 0.88 32.94
C ILE A 245 -29.18 0.99 32.73
N MET A 246 -29.62 1.25 31.49
CA MET A 246 -31.03 1.41 31.15
C MET A 246 -31.85 0.13 31.42
N PHE A 247 -31.40 -1.02 30.91
CA PHE A 247 -32.11 -2.30 31.09
C PHE A 247 -32.00 -2.83 32.52
N GLY A 248 -30.85 -2.65 33.19
CA GLY A 248 -30.69 -3.01 34.60
C GLY A 248 -31.68 -2.26 35.50
N ALA A 249 -31.89 -0.96 35.23
CA ALA A 249 -32.85 -0.15 35.98
C ALA A 249 -34.33 -0.46 35.63
N TRP A 250 -34.63 -0.75 34.36
CA TRP A 250 -36.03 -0.89 33.90
C TRP A 250 -36.61 -2.28 34.05
N GLU A 251 -35.80 -3.31 33.80
CA GLU A 251 -36.21 -4.72 33.85
C GLU A 251 -35.79 -5.40 35.16
N LYS A 252 -35.08 -4.67 36.04
CA LYS A 252 -34.53 -5.16 37.32
C LYS A 252 -33.56 -6.34 37.14
N TRP A 253 -32.90 -6.43 35.99
CA TRP A 253 -31.87 -7.43 35.73
C TRP A 253 -30.55 -7.04 36.37
N ASN A 254 -29.68 -8.03 36.64
CA ASN A 254 -28.31 -7.73 37.01
C ASN A 254 -27.60 -6.99 35.86
N TYR A 255 -26.59 -6.18 36.18
CA TYR A 255 -25.82 -5.47 35.15
C TYR A 255 -25.11 -6.43 34.18
N LEU A 256 -24.73 -7.62 34.65
CA LEU A 256 -24.14 -8.66 33.79
C LEU A 256 -25.17 -9.16 32.76
N ASP A 257 -26.37 -9.55 33.22
CA ASP A 257 -27.47 -10.02 32.37
C ASP A 257 -27.92 -8.94 31.38
N SER A 258 -27.93 -7.68 31.83
CA SER A 258 -28.25 -6.53 30.99
C SER A 258 -27.19 -6.29 29.90
N THR A 259 -25.90 -6.45 30.25
CA THR A 259 -24.79 -6.35 29.29
C THR A 259 -24.83 -7.51 28.30
N TYR A 260 -25.08 -8.72 28.80
CA TYR A 260 -25.26 -9.93 28.00
C TYR A 260 -26.39 -9.75 26.99
N PHE A 261 -27.56 -9.28 27.42
CA PHE A 261 -28.67 -8.95 26.53
C PHE A 261 -28.26 -7.95 25.43
N CYS A 262 -27.58 -6.85 25.78
CA CYS A 262 -27.14 -5.85 24.81
C CYS A 262 -26.21 -6.45 23.75
N VAL A 263 -25.22 -7.23 24.17
CA VAL A 263 -24.24 -7.85 23.24
C VAL A 263 -24.91 -8.90 22.35
N ILE A 264 -25.67 -9.83 22.92
CA ILE A 264 -26.36 -10.90 22.18
C ILE A 264 -27.35 -10.32 21.15
N SER A 265 -28.03 -9.22 21.49
CA SER A 265 -28.97 -8.53 20.61
C SER A 265 -28.26 -7.80 19.47
N LEU A 266 -27.23 -7.01 19.76
CA LEU A 266 -26.49 -6.21 18.77
C LEU A 266 -25.62 -7.06 17.83
N CYS A 267 -25.12 -8.21 18.31
CA CYS A 267 -24.42 -9.19 17.49
C CYS A 267 -25.35 -10.06 16.64
N LYS A 268 -26.68 -9.91 16.76
CA LYS A 268 -27.70 -10.74 16.11
C LYS A 268 -27.62 -12.23 16.47
N ILE A 269 -27.17 -12.54 17.68
CA ILE A 269 -27.16 -13.93 18.19
C ILE A 269 -28.57 -14.30 18.66
N GLY A 270 -29.20 -13.42 19.45
CA GLY A 270 -30.62 -13.51 19.77
C GLY A 270 -31.09 -14.81 20.43
N PHE A 271 -30.49 -15.23 21.54
CA PHE A 271 -30.93 -16.46 22.25
C PHE A 271 -32.35 -16.36 22.83
N GLY A 272 -32.81 -15.15 23.17
CA GLY A 272 -34.16 -14.87 23.67
C GLY A 272 -34.49 -15.36 25.07
N ASP A 273 -33.45 -15.72 25.82
CA ASP A 273 -33.45 -15.92 27.27
C ASP A 273 -33.80 -14.63 28.02
N PHE A 274 -33.26 -13.48 27.58
CA PHE A 274 -33.60 -12.15 28.08
C PHE A 274 -34.26 -11.32 26.98
N VAL A 275 -35.47 -10.82 27.23
CA VAL A 275 -36.18 -9.90 26.33
C VAL A 275 -36.90 -8.83 27.15
N PRO A 276 -36.68 -7.53 26.90
CA PRO A 276 -37.34 -6.46 27.63
C PRO A 276 -38.85 -6.53 27.49
N GLY A 277 -39.57 -6.20 28.56
CA GLY A 277 -41.01 -6.38 28.62
C GLY A 277 -41.44 -7.85 28.76
N ALA A 278 -40.55 -8.78 29.13
CA ALA A 278 -40.87 -10.16 29.54
C ALA A 278 -41.38 -10.27 31.00
N ASN A 279 -41.36 -9.18 31.77
CA ASN A 279 -41.99 -9.06 33.10
C ASN A 279 -43.08 -7.95 33.16
N ILE A 280 -44.27 -8.19 32.59
CA ILE A 280 -45.41 -7.23 32.49
C ILE A 280 -46.36 -7.36 33.71
N ALA A 281 -46.05 -8.24 34.66
CA ALA A 281 -46.87 -8.39 35.86
C ALA A 281 -46.94 -7.12 36.72
N ASP A 282 -45.98 -6.18 36.57
CA ASP A 282 -45.99 -4.89 37.26
C ASP A 282 -46.01 -3.73 36.25
N SER A 283 -47.07 -2.91 36.28
CA SER A 283 -47.27 -1.58 35.65
C SER A 283 -47.77 -1.50 34.19
N ALA A 284 -49.09 -1.44 34.05
CA ALA A 284 -49.85 -1.24 32.81
C ALA A 284 -49.69 0.15 32.14
N GLU A 285 -49.11 1.15 32.81
CA GLU A 285 -49.03 2.53 32.25
C GLU A 285 -47.67 2.91 31.63
N GLY A 286 -46.65 2.03 31.64
CA GLY A 286 -45.31 2.37 31.13
C GLY A 286 -44.65 1.33 30.21
N SER A 287 -45.26 0.16 30.04
CA SER A 287 -44.67 -0.98 29.30
C SER A 287 -44.52 -0.70 27.80
N HIS A 288 -45.49 -0.02 27.18
CA HIS A 288 -45.47 0.29 25.75
C HIS A 288 -44.30 1.22 25.38
N LEU A 289 -44.02 2.24 26.20
CA LEU A 289 -42.92 3.18 25.96
C LEU A 289 -41.55 2.50 26.12
N LYS A 290 -41.38 1.64 27.14
CA LYS A 290 -40.15 0.85 27.35
C LYS A 290 -39.82 -0.03 26.14
N LEU A 291 -40.83 -0.69 25.57
CA LEU A 291 -40.67 -1.53 24.38
C LEU A 291 -40.35 -0.73 23.11
N VAL A 292 -40.93 0.45 22.94
CA VAL A 292 -40.59 1.36 21.82
C VAL A 292 -39.17 1.91 21.96
N ILE A 293 -38.74 2.28 23.16
CA ILE A 293 -37.36 2.72 23.40
C ILE A 293 -36.38 1.58 23.17
N ASN A 294 -36.73 0.35 23.58
CA ASN A 294 -35.95 -0.84 23.26
C ASN A 294 -35.84 -1.06 21.74
N PHE A 295 -36.93 -0.90 20.99
CA PHE A 295 -36.92 -0.96 19.53
C PHE A 295 -35.96 0.06 18.92
N ILE A 296 -36.01 1.32 19.38
CA ILE A 296 -35.11 2.38 18.91
C ILE A 296 -33.66 2.09 19.29
N TYR A 297 -33.42 1.59 20.51
CA TYR A 297 -32.11 1.19 20.98
C TYR A 297 -31.53 0.11 20.06
N VAL A 298 -32.22 -1.02 19.89
CA VAL A 298 -31.72 -2.08 19.00
C VAL A 298 -31.48 -1.54 17.59
N LEU A 299 -32.40 -0.77 17.00
CA LEU A 299 -32.24 -0.24 15.65
C LEU A 299 -31.03 0.70 15.50
N LEU A 300 -30.82 1.62 16.45
CA LEU A 300 -29.67 2.54 16.46
C LEU A 300 -28.36 1.79 16.69
N GLY A 301 -28.35 0.85 17.65
CA GLY A 301 -27.19 0.02 17.94
C GLY A 301 -26.76 -0.83 16.74
N MET A 302 -27.72 -1.37 15.98
CA MET A 302 -27.43 -2.04 14.71
C MET A 302 -26.75 -1.10 13.69
N GLY A 303 -27.15 0.18 13.66
CA GLY A 303 -26.49 1.20 12.86
C GLY A 303 -25.03 1.47 13.31
N LEU A 304 -24.78 1.49 14.62
CA LEU A 304 -23.42 1.63 15.17
C LEU A 304 -22.53 0.42 14.84
N VAL A 305 -23.06 -0.80 14.97
CA VAL A 305 -22.34 -2.02 14.55
C VAL A 305 -22.04 -1.96 13.05
N ALA A 306 -22.97 -1.50 12.22
CA ALA A 306 -22.74 -1.31 10.78
C ALA A 306 -21.64 -0.29 10.48
N MET A 307 -21.60 0.83 11.23
CA MET A 307 -20.54 1.83 11.14
C MET A 307 -19.17 1.21 11.45
N CYS A 308 -19.06 0.48 12.56
CA CYS A 308 -17.82 -0.14 12.98
C CYS A 308 -17.36 -1.22 11.98
N TYR A 309 -18.29 -2.02 11.45
CA TYR A 309 -18.01 -2.97 10.37
C TYR A 309 -17.44 -2.26 9.13
N ASN A 310 -18.07 -1.18 8.68
CA ASN A 310 -17.61 -0.43 7.50
C ASN A 310 -16.21 0.16 7.69
N LEU A 311 -15.95 0.76 8.86
CA LEU A 311 -14.64 1.34 9.18
C LEU A 311 -13.55 0.26 9.31
N MET A 312 -13.85 -0.85 9.97
CA MET A 312 -12.92 -1.98 10.07
C MET A 312 -12.64 -2.60 8.68
N CYS A 313 -13.65 -2.74 7.83
CA CYS A 313 -13.46 -3.21 6.46
C CYS A 313 -12.64 -2.23 5.62
N GLU A 314 -12.80 -0.91 5.81
CA GLU A 314 -11.98 0.12 5.15
C GLU A 314 -10.50 -0.06 5.55
N ASP A 315 -10.20 -0.17 6.84
CA ASP A 315 -8.85 -0.39 7.37
C ASP A 315 -8.22 -1.70 6.85
N VAL A 316 -8.97 -2.81 6.88
CA VAL A 316 -8.50 -4.11 6.36
C VAL A 316 -8.21 -4.02 4.86
N ARG A 317 -9.07 -3.35 4.08
CA ARG A 317 -8.84 -3.15 2.64
C ARG A 317 -7.58 -2.36 2.36
N VAL A 318 -7.27 -1.33 3.17
CA VAL A 318 -6.03 -0.56 3.04
C VAL A 318 -4.83 -1.44 3.34
N LYS A 319 -4.82 -2.15 4.47
CA LYS A 319 -3.72 -3.06 4.84
C LYS A 319 -3.51 -4.18 3.81
N VAL A 320 -4.58 -4.74 3.25
CA VAL A 320 -4.49 -5.76 2.19
C VAL A 320 -3.90 -5.18 0.91
N ARG A 321 -4.21 -3.91 0.56
CA ARG A 321 -3.60 -3.23 -0.59
C ARG A 321 -2.10 -2.98 -0.36
N GLU A 322 -1.73 -2.55 0.84
CA GLU A 322 -0.33 -2.39 1.25
C GLU A 322 0.42 -3.72 1.13
N LEU A 323 -0.10 -4.79 1.76
CA LEU A 323 0.47 -6.13 1.69
C LEU A 323 0.58 -6.64 0.24
N ARG A 324 -0.43 -6.39 -0.60
CA ARG A 324 -0.40 -6.77 -2.01
C ARG A 324 0.68 -6.00 -2.79
N GLN A 325 0.89 -4.73 -2.46
CA GLN A 325 1.94 -3.92 -3.06
C GLN A 325 3.32 -4.40 -2.62
N ASP A 326 3.49 -4.73 -1.33
CA ASP A 326 4.73 -5.29 -0.79
C ASP A 326 5.05 -6.66 -1.42
N LEU A 327 4.04 -7.51 -1.56
CA LEU A 327 4.16 -8.80 -2.23
C LEU A 327 4.54 -8.62 -3.71
N LYS A 328 3.93 -7.66 -4.41
CA LYS A 328 4.27 -7.33 -5.81
C LYS A 328 5.71 -6.85 -5.92
N ASN A 329 6.14 -5.92 -5.05
CA ASN A 329 7.50 -5.43 -5.03
C ASN A 329 8.50 -6.57 -4.75
N CYS A 330 8.16 -7.49 -3.86
CA CYS A 330 8.96 -8.70 -3.57
C CYS A 330 9.01 -9.65 -4.76
N LEU A 331 7.87 -9.90 -5.44
CA LEU A 331 7.83 -10.72 -6.65
C LEU A 331 8.59 -10.09 -7.81
N ASP A 332 8.52 -8.78 -7.96
CA ASP A 332 9.29 -8.04 -8.96
C ASP A 332 10.79 -8.11 -8.64
N ASP A 333 11.20 -8.04 -7.38
CA ASP A 333 12.60 -8.24 -6.94
C ASP A 333 13.08 -9.67 -7.18
N ILE A 334 12.25 -10.68 -6.88
CA ILE A 334 12.56 -12.09 -7.15
C ILE A 334 12.63 -12.35 -8.66
N THR A 335 11.71 -11.79 -9.45
CA THR A 335 11.70 -11.93 -10.91
C THR A 335 12.89 -11.22 -11.53
N LEU A 336 13.30 -10.07 -11.00
CA LEU A 336 14.52 -9.38 -11.37
C LEU A 336 15.74 -10.25 -11.06
N LYS A 337 15.83 -10.81 -9.84
CA LYS A 337 16.91 -11.73 -9.45
C LYS A 337 16.97 -12.98 -10.33
N ILE A 338 15.83 -13.59 -10.65
CA ILE A 338 15.74 -14.76 -11.53
C ILE A 338 16.12 -14.39 -12.97
N THR A 339 15.64 -13.25 -13.49
CA THR A 339 15.99 -12.76 -14.84
C THR A 339 17.48 -12.45 -14.95
N VAL A 340 18.08 -11.91 -13.88
CA VAL A 340 19.53 -11.66 -13.77
C VAL A 340 20.31 -12.98 -13.68
N CYS A 341 19.78 -14.02 -13.02
CA CYS A 341 20.39 -15.35 -12.99
C CYS A 341 20.22 -16.13 -14.31
N MET A 342 19.19 -15.84 -15.11
CA MET A 342 18.89 -16.57 -16.35
C MET A 342 19.52 -15.94 -17.61
N ASN A 343 19.90 -14.66 -17.58
CA ASN A 343 20.63 -14.03 -18.69
C ASN A 343 22.14 -14.22 -18.54
N ASP A 344 22.57 -15.43 -18.87
CA ASP A 344 23.97 -15.85 -18.91
C ASP A 344 24.64 -15.33 -20.19
N THR A 345 25.21 -14.13 -20.13
CA THR A 345 26.43 -13.77 -20.87
C THR A 345 27.35 -13.01 -19.92
N ASN A 346 28.49 -13.65 -19.61
CA ASN A 346 29.47 -13.39 -18.55
C ASN A 346 30.15 -12.00 -18.50
N TYR A 347 29.56 -10.95 -19.07
CA TYR A 347 30.06 -9.56 -19.01
C TYR A 347 29.08 -8.58 -18.35
N VAL A 348 27.76 -8.83 -18.46
CA VAL A 348 26.72 -7.92 -17.91
C VAL A 348 26.56 -8.05 -16.39
N SER A 349 26.88 -9.21 -15.79
CA SER A 349 26.71 -9.42 -14.34
C SER A 349 27.70 -8.64 -13.47
N ARG A 350 28.91 -8.35 -13.97
CA ARG A 350 29.95 -7.59 -13.24
C ARG A 350 29.66 -6.09 -13.14
N VAL A 351 28.81 -5.57 -14.01
CA VAL A 351 28.50 -4.14 -14.13
C VAL A 351 27.23 -3.78 -13.36
N SER A 352 26.29 -4.72 -13.25
CA SER A 352 25.07 -4.55 -12.46
C SER A 352 25.33 -4.39 -10.95
N THR A 353 26.54 -4.72 -10.48
CA THR A 353 26.97 -4.62 -9.08
C THR A 353 27.80 -3.37 -8.77
N MET A 354 28.18 -2.56 -9.76
CA MET A 354 29.00 -1.37 -9.52
C MET A 354 28.18 -0.24 -8.86
N LEU A 355 28.77 0.39 -7.84
CA LEU A 355 28.23 1.60 -7.21
C LEU A 355 28.77 2.84 -7.95
N PRO A 356 27.94 3.87 -8.18
CA PRO A 356 28.42 5.13 -8.72
C PRO A 356 29.45 5.80 -7.78
N LEU A 357 30.53 6.32 -8.34
CA LEU A 357 31.55 7.07 -7.62
C LEU A 357 31.00 8.45 -7.23
N ARG A 358 30.92 8.75 -5.93
CA ARG A 358 30.47 10.05 -5.43
C ARG A 358 31.64 11.04 -5.34
N LEU A 359 31.68 12.02 -6.23
CA LEU A 359 32.65 13.10 -6.24
C LEU A 359 32.02 14.37 -5.63
N ARG A 360 32.32 14.64 -4.36
CA ARG A 360 31.73 15.79 -3.64
C ARG A 360 32.42 17.11 -3.95
N ARG A 361 31.67 18.19 -4.16
CA ARG A 361 32.21 19.55 -4.43
C ARG A 361 33.23 19.59 -5.57
N VAL A 362 32.89 19.02 -6.73
CA VAL A 362 33.70 19.21 -7.94
C VAL A 362 33.62 20.68 -8.35
N CYS A 363 34.77 21.32 -8.49
CA CYS A 363 34.86 22.74 -8.86
C CYS A 363 34.35 22.96 -10.29
N GLY A 364 33.50 23.97 -10.45
CA GLY A 364 33.07 24.50 -11.75
C GLY A 364 33.56 25.93 -11.95
N HIS A 365 32.82 26.70 -12.73
CA HIS A 365 33.13 28.11 -13.02
C HIS A 365 32.90 29.05 -11.82
N GLU A 366 33.75 30.06 -11.66
CA GLU A 366 33.63 31.15 -10.66
C GLU A 366 33.41 30.67 -9.21
N GLY A 367 34.11 29.62 -8.78
CA GLY A 367 34.03 29.11 -7.41
C GLY A 367 32.75 28.31 -7.09
N ARG A 368 31.83 28.15 -8.05
CA ARG A 368 30.68 27.25 -7.93
C ARG A 368 31.16 25.80 -7.92
N ALA A 369 30.43 24.93 -7.23
CA ALA A 369 30.76 23.50 -7.18
C ALA A 369 29.51 22.62 -7.07
N ASN A 370 29.56 21.43 -7.66
CA ASN A 370 28.49 20.43 -7.58
C ASN A 370 29.02 19.09 -7.09
N ASP A 371 28.14 18.35 -6.41
CA ASP A 371 28.34 16.93 -6.20
C ASP A 371 27.99 16.18 -7.49
N ILE A 372 28.86 15.26 -7.91
CA ILE A 372 28.72 14.48 -9.13
C ILE A 372 28.77 13.00 -8.78
N LEU A 373 27.83 12.21 -9.30
CA LEU A 373 27.97 10.76 -9.34
C LEU A 373 28.50 10.35 -10.70
N PHE A 374 29.60 9.63 -10.72
CA PHE A 374 30.25 9.15 -11.94
C PHE A 374 30.12 7.64 -12.06
N MET A 375 29.72 7.18 -13.25
CA MET A 375 29.87 5.78 -13.65
C MET A 375 30.64 5.69 -14.95
N PRO A 376 31.66 4.82 -15.02
CA PRO A 376 32.37 4.60 -16.27
C PRO A 376 31.48 3.88 -17.30
N ALA A 377 31.86 4.00 -18.58
CA ALA A 377 31.24 3.21 -19.64
C ALA A 377 31.47 1.72 -19.37
N VAL A 378 30.40 0.95 -19.58
CA VAL A 378 30.37 -0.51 -19.39
C VAL A 378 31.23 -1.21 -20.42
N CYS A 379 31.11 -0.77 -21.67
CA CYS A 379 31.83 -1.32 -22.80
C CYS A 379 32.70 -0.23 -23.44
N PRO A 380 33.87 -0.59 -23.99
CA PRO A 380 34.64 0.30 -24.84
C PRO A 380 33.77 0.86 -25.97
N PRO A 381 33.74 2.20 -26.16
CA PRO A 381 32.93 2.78 -27.22
C PRO A 381 33.52 2.41 -28.59
N PRO A 382 32.68 2.02 -29.57
CA PRO A 382 33.16 1.58 -30.88
C PRO A 382 33.81 2.72 -31.69
N ASN A 383 33.31 3.95 -31.55
CA ASN A 383 33.79 5.14 -32.25
C ASN A 383 33.90 6.32 -31.27
N GLY A 384 35.10 6.65 -30.78
CA GLY A 384 35.30 7.83 -29.92
C GLY A 384 34.61 7.78 -28.55
N ALA A 385 35.17 8.48 -27.56
CA ALA A 385 34.60 8.50 -26.22
C ALA A 385 33.35 9.38 -26.17
N HIS A 386 32.30 8.89 -25.51
CA HIS A 386 31.00 9.58 -25.36
C HIS A 386 30.65 9.72 -23.88
N SER A 387 30.13 10.88 -23.50
CA SER A 387 29.71 11.17 -22.14
C SER A 387 28.25 11.61 -22.10
N LEU A 388 27.54 11.20 -21.05
CA LEU A 388 26.16 11.54 -20.78
C LEU A 388 26.10 12.31 -19.47
N VAL A 389 25.56 13.53 -19.50
CA VAL A 389 25.31 14.34 -18.31
C VAL A 389 23.82 14.35 -18.02
N PHE A 390 23.46 13.95 -16.81
CA PHE A 390 22.09 13.86 -16.33
C PHE A 390 21.82 14.84 -15.20
N PHE A 391 20.71 15.57 -15.32
CA PHE A 391 20.16 16.45 -14.30
C PHE A 391 18.83 15.86 -13.82
N GLY A 392 18.78 15.47 -12.54
CA GLY A 392 17.60 14.89 -11.90
C GLY A 392 16.48 15.87 -11.56
N GLY A 393 15.37 15.31 -11.07
CA GLY A 393 14.15 16.02 -10.71
C GLY A 393 14.06 16.43 -9.25
N ASP A 394 12.88 16.92 -8.86
CA ASP A 394 12.48 16.99 -7.44
C ASP A 394 12.53 15.59 -6.82
N VAL A 395 12.64 15.53 -5.49
CA VAL A 395 12.68 14.29 -4.66
C VAL A 395 13.96 13.45 -4.81
N GLN A 396 14.62 13.45 -5.97
CA GLN A 396 15.81 12.62 -6.23
C GLN A 396 17.05 13.16 -5.47
N ASP A 397 17.57 12.36 -4.54
CA ASP A 397 18.81 12.62 -3.82
C ASP A 397 19.59 11.30 -3.59
N TYR A 398 20.61 11.32 -2.73
CA TYR A 398 21.27 10.12 -2.23
C TYR A 398 20.29 9.21 -1.47
N PRO A 399 20.46 7.88 -1.55
CA PRO A 399 19.53 6.92 -0.96
C PRO A 399 19.32 7.14 0.54
N GLU A 400 20.38 7.42 1.30
CA GLU A 400 20.28 7.64 2.75
C GLU A 400 19.48 8.92 3.10
N VAL A 401 19.57 9.96 2.28
CA VAL A 401 18.82 11.22 2.47
C VAL A 401 17.35 11.00 2.15
N MET A 402 17.05 10.28 1.07
CA MET A 402 15.68 9.94 0.70
C MET A 402 15.03 8.99 1.70
N GLN A 403 15.76 8.00 2.24
CA GLN A 403 15.27 7.03 3.22
C GLN A 403 14.90 7.68 4.55
N ALA A 404 15.65 8.69 4.98
CA ALA A 404 15.35 9.46 6.20
C ALA A 404 14.08 10.32 6.08
N HIS A 405 13.58 10.57 4.88
CA HIS A 405 12.41 11.41 4.64
C HIS A 405 11.13 10.57 4.54
N ARG A 406 10.06 11.01 5.23
CA ARG A 406 8.79 10.25 5.36
C ARG A 406 8.14 9.90 4.02
N ASP A 407 8.12 10.85 3.08
CA ASP A 407 7.44 10.70 1.79
C ASP A 407 8.40 10.23 0.67
N ASN A 408 9.60 10.82 0.56
CA ASN A 408 10.60 10.47 -0.46
C ASN A 408 11.08 9.02 -0.38
N ARG A 409 11.03 8.36 0.81
CA ARG A 409 11.37 6.93 0.94
C ARG A 409 10.52 6.01 0.05
N ASN A 410 9.29 6.44 -0.29
CA ASN A 410 8.42 5.67 -1.19
C ASN A 410 8.95 5.64 -2.64
N TYR A 411 9.85 6.58 -2.98
CA TYR A 411 10.49 6.70 -4.29
C TYR A 411 11.98 6.35 -4.24
N LEU A 412 12.44 5.64 -3.20
CA LEU A 412 13.85 5.26 -3.01
C LEU A 412 14.44 4.52 -4.22
N LYS A 413 13.62 3.78 -4.98
CA LYS A 413 14.01 3.15 -6.25
C LYS A 413 14.61 4.14 -7.25
N TRP A 414 14.17 5.39 -7.24
CA TRP A 414 14.53 6.44 -8.20
C TRP A 414 15.55 7.43 -7.65
N ASN A 415 16.32 7.04 -6.62
CA ASN A 415 17.44 7.83 -6.12
C ASN A 415 18.51 8.09 -7.22
N LEU A 416 19.41 9.04 -6.98
CA LEU A 416 20.40 9.44 -7.98
C LEU A 416 21.36 8.32 -8.38
N GLU A 417 21.71 7.41 -7.46
CA GLU A 417 22.59 6.28 -7.74
C GLU A 417 21.93 5.23 -8.63
N ASN A 418 20.70 4.84 -8.29
CA ASN A 418 19.92 3.92 -9.10
C ASN A 418 19.63 4.52 -10.47
N THR A 419 19.42 5.84 -10.56
CA THR A 419 19.26 6.53 -11.84
C THR A 419 20.53 6.45 -12.67
N ALA A 420 21.71 6.63 -12.07
CA ALA A 420 22.99 6.44 -12.78
C ALA A 420 23.11 5.02 -13.35
N ARG A 421 22.70 3.99 -12.59
CA ARG A 421 22.69 2.59 -13.05
C ARG A 421 21.71 2.36 -14.19
N ILE A 422 20.50 2.90 -14.12
CA ILE A 422 19.50 2.81 -15.20
C ILE A 422 20.07 3.43 -16.48
N LEU A 423 20.72 4.59 -16.39
CA LEU A 423 21.34 5.26 -17.53
C LEU A 423 22.54 4.48 -18.08
N SER A 424 23.36 3.90 -17.22
CA SER A 424 24.49 3.06 -17.63
C SER A 424 24.02 1.82 -18.41
N ASN A 425 22.93 1.19 -17.98
CA ASN A 425 22.31 0.08 -18.70
C ASN A 425 21.70 0.50 -20.05
N ASN A 426 21.07 1.69 -20.11
CA ASN A 426 20.48 2.23 -21.34
C ASN A 426 21.55 2.72 -22.35
N PHE A 427 22.73 3.10 -21.86
CA PHE A 427 23.84 3.64 -22.66
C PHE A 427 25.17 3.00 -22.26
N PRO A 428 25.38 1.70 -22.54
CA PRO A 428 26.54 0.95 -22.04
C PRO A 428 27.89 1.46 -22.57
N THR A 429 27.90 2.20 -23.67
CA THR A 429 29.12 2.77 -24.27
C THR A 429 29.43 4.20 -23.82
N LYS A 430 28.62 4.80 -22.92
CA LYS A 430 28.77 6.19 -22.48
C LYS A 430 29.22 6.27 -21.01
N HIS A 431 30.11 7.20 -20.70
CA HIS A 431 30.38 7.60 -19.31
C HIS A 431 29.18 8.37 -18.77
N ILE A 432 28.66 7.99 -17.60
CA ILE A 432 27.47 8.62 -17.01
C ILE A 432 27.90 9.57 -15.89
N LEU A 433 27.43 10.81 -15.97
CA LEU A 433 27.61 11.84 -14.95
C LEU A 433 26.24 12.31 -14.49
N VAL A 434 25.91 12.05 -13.22
CA VAL A 434 24.71 12.58 -12.59
C VAL A 434 25.09 13.80 -11.77
N VAL A 435 24.59 14.97 -12.16
CA VAL A 435 24.82 16.23 -11.46
C VAL A 435 23.76 16.39 -10.38
N ARG A 436 24.18 16.39 -9.11
CA ARG A 436 23.27 16.68 -8.00
C ARG A 436 22.96 18.18 -7.98
N PRO A 437 21.70 18.59 -7.71
CA PRO A 437 21.35 20.00 -7.51
C PRO A 437 22.26 20.68 -6.48
N ALA A 438 22.55 21.96 -6.68
CA ALA A 438 23.40 22.73 -5.77
C ALA A 438 22.73 22.90 -4.39
N ARG A 439 21.40 22.99 -4.40
CA ARG A 439 20.54 23.07 -3.21
C ARG A 439 19.31 22.20 -3.42
N ILE A 440 18.85 21.54 -2.35
CA ILE A 440 17.56 20.86 -2.31
C ILE A 440 16.75 21.51 -1.19
N GLU A 441 15.82 22.38 -1.58
CA GLU A 441 15.01 23.19 -0.68
C GLU A 441 13.84 22.37 -0.13
N TYR A 442 13.49 22.58 1.15
CA TYR A 442 12.47 21.77 1.85
C TYR A 442 12.65 20.25 1.69
N LYS A 443 13.89 19.77 1.52
CA LYS A 443 14.26 18.36 1.33
C LYS A 443 13.63 17.68 0.10
N SER A 444 13.00 18.41 -0.81
CA SER A 444 12.31 17.85 -1.97
C SER A 444 12.46 18.67 -3.24
N PHE A 445 12.62 19.99 -3.16
CA PHE A 445 12.69 20.85 -4.34
C PHE A 445 14.12 21.03 -4.83
N SER A 446 14.38 20.58 -6.05
CA SER A 446 15.71 20.66 -6.66
C SER A 446 15.99 22.06 -7.21
N CYS A 447 17.03 22.71 -6.69
CA CYS A 447 17.51 24.02 -7.12
C CYS A 447 18.87 23.87 -7.80
N TYR A 448 18.92 24.17 -9.10
CA TYR A 448 20.12 24.14 -9.93
C TYR A 448 20.80 25.52 -9.99
N ASP A 449 20.93 26.21 -8.86
CA ASP A 449 21.38 27.62 -8.80
C ASP A 449 22.73 27.88 -9.49
N ASN A 450 23.62 26.89 -9.52
CA ASN A 450 24.91 27.00 -10.21
C ASN A 450 24.77 27.07 -11.75
N PHE A 451 23.67 26.54 -12.30
CA PHE A 451 23.35 26.53 -13.72
C PHE A 451 22.27 27.53 -14.08
N VAL A 452 21.27 27.75 -13.24
CA VAL A 452 20.19 28.70 -13.49
C VAL A 452 19.72 29.30 -12.17
N PRO A 453 19.61 30.63 -12.05
CA PRO A 453 19.04 31.26 -10.86
C PRO A 453 17.64 30.70 -10.59
N SER A 454 17.34 30.39 -9.34
CA SER A 454 16.03 29.87 -8.97
C SER A 454 15.54 30.38 -7.62
N ASN A 455 14.23 30.44 -7.45
CA ASN A 455 13.62 30.73 -6.15
C ASN A 455 13.62 29.47 -5.23
N ASN A 456 13.04 29.59 -4.03
CA ASN A 456 12.97 28.50 -3.04
C ASN A 456 12.13 27.28 -3.49
N ALA A 457 11.35 27.40 -4.57
CA ALA A 457 10.62 26.27 -5.16
C ALA A 457 11.33 25.70 -6.41
N GLY A 458 12.58 26.11 -6.65
CA GLY A 458 13.35 25.74 -7.83
C GLY A 458 12.68 26.18 -9.13
N VAL A 459 11.94 27.30 -9.12
CA VAL A 459 11.41 27.92 -10.34
C VAL A 459 12.54 28.74 -10.97
N PRO A 460 12.89 28.48 -12.26
CA PRO A 460 14.03 29.13 -12.88
C PRO A 460 13.73 30.57 -13.28
N ASP A 461 14.75 31.42 -13.20
CA ASP A 461 14.82 32.71 -13.90
C ASP A 461 15.93 32.64 -14.95
N HIS A 462 15.53 32.44 -16.20
CA HIS A 462 16.46 32.21 -17.30
C HIS A 462 17.16 33.50 -17.74
N THR A 463 18.49 33.51 -17.67
CA THR A 463 19.30 34.68 -18.05
C THR A 463 20.45 34.26 -18.96
N PRO A 464 20.73 34.96 -20.06
CA PRO A 464 21.75 34.53 -21.03
C PRO A 464 23.20 34.65 -20.52
N THR A 465 23.43 35.23 -19.35
CA THR A 465 24.76 35.57 -18.80
C THR A 465 25.08 34.82 -17.52
N HIS A 466 24.41 33.70 -17.23
CA HIS A 466 24.68 32.93 -16.00
C HIS A 466 25.90 32.01 -16.10
N SER A 467 26.51 31.89 -17.29
CA SER A 467 27.71 31.08 -17.53
C SER A 467 27.51 29.59 -17.19
N ALA A 468 26.32 29.05 -17.42
CA ALA A 468 25.99 27.64 -17.24
C ALA A 468 26.84 26.73 -18.13
N LEU A 469 27.13 27.16 -19.37
CA LEU A 469 28.00 26.41 -20.29
C LEU A 469 29.44 26.31 -19.78
N HIS A 470 30.01 27.44 -19.37
CA HIS A 470 31.33 27.48 -18.74
C HIS A 470 31.36 26.62 -17.47
N HIS A 471 30.29 26.67 -16.68
CA HIS A 471 30.18 25.86 -15.47
C HIS A 471 30.16 24.35 -15.79
N LEU A 472 29.39 23.94 -16.80
CA LEU A 472 29.34 22.54 -17.25
C LEU A 472 30.70 22.05 -17.74
N GLU A 473 31.37 22.81 -18.59
CA GLU A 473 32.69 22.46 -19.12
C GLU A 473 33.72 22.31 -17.99
N ARG A 474 33.77 23.27 -17.05
CA ARG A 474 34.66 23.22 -15.89
C ARG A 474 34.36 22.02 -14.98
N LEU A 475 33.10 21.64 -14.83
CA LEU A 475 32.75 20.42 -14.09
C LEU A 475 33.28 19.17 -14.78
N LEU A 476 33.18 19.05 -16.11
CA LEU A 476 33.72 17.89 -16.85
C LEU A 476 35.24 17.78 -16.72
N GLN A 477 35.95 18.92 -16.78
CA GLN A 477 37.39 19.00 -16.50
C GLN A 477 37.71 18.60 -15.06
N GLY A 478 36.95 19.13 -14.10
CA GLY A 478 37.10 18.85 -12.68
C GLY A 478 36.91 17.38 -12.34
N VAL A 479 35.91 16.72 -12.94
CA VAL A 479 35.67 15.28 -12.80
C VAL A 479 36.84 14.49 -13.39
N THR A 480 37.27 14.81 -14.62
CA THR A 480 38.39 14.14 -15.30
C THR A 480 39.67 14.22 -14.47
N ASN A 481 40.03 15.41 -14.00
CA ASN A 481 41.23 15.64 -13.20
C ASN A 481 41.16 14.87 -11.88
N ARG A 482 40.00 14.89 -11.22
CA ARG A 482 39.82 14.19 -9.94
C ARG A 482 39.94 12.69 -10.09
N LEU A 483 39.28 12.09 -11.09
CA LEU A 483 39.36 10.66 -11.36
C LEU A 483 40.77 10.22 -11.76
N LYS A 484 41.51 11.05 -12.51
CA LYS A 484 42.93 10.78 -12.81
C LYS A 484 43.81 10.84 -11.56
N SER A 485 43.52 11.76 -10.64
CA SER A 485 44.30 11.97 -9.41
C SER A 485 44.08 10.92 -8.31
N LEU A 486 42.94 10.22 -8.31
CA LEU A 486 42.61 9.25 -7.27
C LEU A 486 43.55 8.02 -7.31
N PRO A 487 43.99 7.46 -6.17
CA PRO A 487 44.75 6.22 -6.15
C PRO A 487 44.00 5.07 -6.83
N THR A 488 44.73 4.23 -7.58
CA THR A 488 44.14 3.06 -8.27
C THR A 488 43.45 2.10 -7.30
N THR A 489 43.97 1.95 -6.08
CA THR A 489 43.38 1.11 -5.03
C THR A 489 42.02 1.63 -4.58
N GLU A 490 41.88 2.94 -4.36
CA GLU A 490 40.62 3.57 -3.93
C GLU A 490 39.55 3.48 -5.03
N LEU A 491 39.95 3.67 -6.29
CA LEU A 491 39.05 3.48 -7.43
C LEU A 491 38.64 2.03 -7.60
N LEU A 492 39.56 1.08 -7.46
CA LEU A 492 39.23 -0.34 -7.53
C LEU A 492 38.29 -0.73 -6.38
N GLU A 493 38.54 -0.30 -5.14
CA GLU A 493 37.66 -0.54 -3.99
C GLU A 493 36.25 0.04 -4.20
N ALA A 494 36.16 1.27 -4.72
CA ALA A 494 34.87 1.90 -4.99
C ALA A 494 34.11 1.23 -6.16
N VAL A 495 34.83 0.61 -7.09
CA VAL A 495 34.26 -0.10 -8.25
C VAL A 495 34.02 -1.58 -7.94
N SER A 496 34.72 -2.16 -6.95
CA SER A 496 34.64 -3.57 -6.56
C SER A 496 33.77 -3.84 -5.33
N SER A 497 33.42 -2.81 -4.55
CA SER A 497 32.64 -2.97 -3.31
C SER A 497 31.20 -3.41 -3.60
N VAL A 498 30.99 -4.72 -3.50
CA VAL A 498 29.72 -5.30 -3.08
C VAL A 498 29.65 -5.15 -1.56
N SER A 499 28.89 -4.20 -1.05
CA SER A 499 28.36 -4.26 0.31
C SER A 499 26.93 -3.72 0.35
N LEU A 500 25.99 -4.65 0.24
CA LEU A 500 24.72 -4.51 0.93
C LEU A 500 25.05 -4.40 2.42
N PRO A 501 24.51 -3.42 3.17
CA PRO A 501 24.49 -3.52 4.62
C PRO A 501 23.46 -4.58 4.98
N GLU A 502 23.90 -5.82 5.16
CA GLU A 502 23.17 -6.77 6.01
C GLU A 502 23.44 -6.40 7.47
N GLU A 503 22.35 -6.14 8.19
CA GLU A 503 22.21 -6.29 9.64
C GLU A 503 23.31 -5.69 10.52
N ILE A 504 23.05 -4.49 11.04
CA ILE A 504 23.54 -4.13 12.36
C ILE A 504 22.81 -5.04 13.34
N ASP A 505 23.48 -6.12 13.77
CA ASP A 505 23.07 -6.88 14.94
C ASP A 505 23.37 -6.03 16.18
N ILE A 506 22.31 -5.75 16.95
CA ILE A 506 22.36 -4.99 18.19
C ILE A 506 22.84 -5.94 19.28
N GLU A 507 24.09 -6.40 19.21
CA GLU A 507 24.71 -7.13 20.33
C GLU A 507 26.25 -7.12 20.35
N GLU A 508 26.94 -6.62 19.32
CA GLU A 508 28.41 -6.60 19.28
C GLU A 508 29.07 -5.23 19.52
N LEU A 509 28.35 -4.29 20.18
CA LEU A 509 28.89 -2.99 20.60
C LEU A 509 29.22 -2.89 22.10
N HIS A 510 29.32 -4.02 22.80
CA HIS A 510 29.68 -4.02 24.23
C HIS A 510 31.00 -4.72 24.60
N ASN A 511 31.69 -5.41 23.68
CA ASN A 511 32.92 -6.13 24.01
C ASN A 511 33.97 -6.08 22.89
N ALA A 512 34.54 -4.90 22.61
CA ALA A 512 35.88 -4.80 22.00
C ALA A 512 36.44 -3.35 22.06
N SER A 513 36.59 -2.82 23.27
CA SER A 513 37.71 -1.91 23.54
C SER A 513 38.67 -2.72 24.41
N VAL A 514 39.99 -2.56 24.22
CA VAL A 514 41.11 -3.28 24.87
C VAL A 514 41.71 -4.39 24.00
N HIS A 515 42.50 -4.02 22.99
CA HIS A 515 43.97 -4.21 23.01
C HIS A 515 44.64 -3.77 21.71
N ALA A 516 45.69 -2.97 21.89
CA ALA A 516 46.67 -2.59 20.89
C ALA A 516 47.61 -3.76 20.55
N GLY A 517 48.27 -3.68 19.39
CA GLY A 517 49.63 -4.21 19.23
C GLY A 517 49.84 -5.21 18.09
N ALA A 518 50.56 -4.73 17.07
CA ALA A 518 51.54 -5.42 16.22
C ALA A 518 51.56 -6.97 16.15
N LYS A 519 51.56 -7.51 14.92
CA LYS A 519 52.76 -8.12 14.31
C LYS A 519 52.53 -8.63 12.88
N SER A 520 53.55 -8.42 12.07
CA SER A 520 53.84 -9.03 10.78
C SER A 520 53.90 -10.55 10.82
N ASN A 521 53.45 -11.22 9.77
CA ASN A 521 54.19 -12.35 9.19
C ASN A 521 53.79 -12.59 7.73
N GLY A 522 54.82 -12.74 6.89
CA GLY A 522 54.69 -12.98 5.46
C GLY A 522 54.30 -14.42 5.13
N GLY A 523 53.57 -14.55 4.03
CA GLY A 523 53.35 -15.78 3.29
C GLY A 523 53.27 -15.44 1.81
N ALA A 524 54.29 -15.82 1.05
CA ALA A 524 54.32 -15.69 -0.40
C ALA A 524 53.37 -16.72 -1.02
N GLY A 525 52.44 -16.26 -1.87
CA GLY A 525 51.53 -17.12 -2.62
C GLY A 525 50.84 -16.34 -3.74
N SER A 526 51.29 -16.58 -4.97
CA SER A 526 50.72 -16.16 -6.28
C SER A 526 50.31 -14.69 -6.44
N SER A 527 51.12 -13.93 -7.16
CA SER A 527 50.73 -12.65 -7.75
C SER A 527 49.60 -12.84 -8.77
N ALA A 528 48.35 -12.74 -8.33
CA ALA A 528 47.27 -12.35 -9.23
C ALA A 528 47.55 -10.90 -9.64
N LYS A 529 47.74 -10.65 -10.95
CA LYS A 529 47.72 -9.28 -11.47
C LYS A 529 46.39 -8.65 -11.00
N PRO A 530 46.40 -7.48 -10.33
CA PRO A 530 45.16 -6.80 -10.00
C PRO A 530 44.37 -6.55 -11.30
N ASP A 531 43.04 -6.59 -11.22
CA ASP A 531 42.05 -6.38 -12.29
C ASP A 531 42.24 -5.03 -13.04
N LEU A 532 43.35 -4.87 -13.76
CA LEU A 532 43.73 -3.67 -14.50
C LEU A 532 42.75 -3.40 -15.65
N ASP A 533 42.01 -4.43 -16.09
CA ASP A 533 40.98 -4.35 -17.11
C ASP A 533 39.75 -3.54 -16.66
N LEU A 534 39.46 -3.38 -15.36
CA LEU A 534 38.27 -2.61 -14.90
C LEU A 534 38.44 -1.08 -15.03
N LEU A 535 39.68 -0.61 -15.12
CA LEU A 535 40.01 0.82 -15.25
C LEU A 535 40.56 1.18 -16.64
N TRP A 536 40.23 0.37 -17.66
CA TRP A 536 40.66 0.58 -19.06
C TRP A 536 40.37 2.00 -19.60
N TRP A 537 39.35 2.65 -19.05
CA TRP A 537 38.90 3.99 -19.44
C TRP A 537 39.72 5.12 -18.83
N ARG A 538 40.46 4.88 -17.73
CA ARG A 538 41.05 5.93 -16.89
C ARG A 538 42.09 6.78 -17.62
N ASP A 539 43.05 6.13 -18.29
CA ASP A 539 44.18 6.83 -18.91
C ASP A 539 43.73 7.72 -20.08
N LYS A 540 42.68 7.27 -20.80
CA LYS A 540 42.10 7.98 -21.94
C LYS A 540 40.90 8.86 -21.56
N LEU A 541 40.62 9.03 -20.26
CA LEU A 541 39.48 9.81 -19.82
C LEU A 541 39.72 11.30 -20.13
N ALA A 542 38.86 11.89 -20.95
CA ALA A 542 38.86 13.31 -21.27
C ALA A 542 37.41 13.75 -21.49
N LEU A 543 36.64 13.89 -20.40
CA LEU A 543 35.19 14.15 -20.48
C LEU A 543 34.89 15.51 -21.13
N ASP A 544 35.83 16.43 -21.06
CA ASP A 544 35.82 17.74 -21.71
C ASP A 544 36.35 17.71 -23.15
N GLU A 545 36.59 16.54 -23.74
CA GLU A 545 36.86 16.37 -25.18
C GLU A 545 35.88 15.40 -25.86
N THR A 546 35.11 14.60 -25.09
CA THR A 546 34.14 13.62 -25.62
C THR A 546 32.89 14.23 -26.26
N THR A 547 32.23 13.53 -27.17
CA THR A 547 30.85 13.88 -27.59
C THR A 547 29.90 13.81 -26.39
N LEU A 548 28.95 14.76 -26.31
CA LEU A 548 28.07 14.95 -25.16
C LEU A 548 26.61 14.62 -25.48
N THR A 549 25.97 13.93 -24.53
CA THR A 549 24.51 13.78 -24.45
C THR A 549 24.03 14.41 -23.17
N LEU A 550 23.06 15.32 -23.26
CA LEU A 550 22.50 16.00 -22.10
C LEU A 550 21.08 15.49 -21.83
N ILE A 551 20.79 15.14 -20.59
CA ILE A 551 19.46 14.65 -20.18
C ILE A 551 18.99 15.45 -18.98
N GLY A 552 17.83 16.08 -19.13
CA GLY A 552 17.09 16.70 -18.03
C GLY A 552 15.88 15.85 -17.71
N PHE A 553 15.69 15.50 -16.44
CA PHE A 553 14.46 14.87 -15.97
C PHE A 553 13.72 15.79 -15.02
N SER A 554 12.41 15.97 -15.22
CA SER A 554 11.56 16.78 -14.34
C SER A 554 12.12 18.20 -14.17
N LYS A 555 12.53 18.60 -12.96
CA LYS A 555 13.25 19.85 -12.73
C LYS A 555 14.56 19.99 -13.50
N GLY A 556 15.30 18.93 -13.75
CA GLY A 556 16.55 18.99 -14.50
C GLY A 556 16.39 19.58 -15.92
N CYS A 557 15.19 19.54 -16.50
CA CYS A 557 14.88 20.18 -17.77
C CYS A 557 15.10 21.71 -17.76
N VAL A 558 15.04 22.37 -16.60
CA VAL A 558 15.31 23.81 -16.48
C VAL A 558 16.78 24.12 -16.79
N VAL A 559 17.70 23.20 -16.52
CA VAL A 559 19.11 23.36 -16.90
C VAL A 559 19.23 23.33 -18.43
N LEU A 560 18.56 22.39 -19.11
CA LEU A 560 18.59 22.32 -20.57
C LEU A 560 17.99 23.58 -21.21
N ASN A 561 16.89 24.08 -20.67
CA ASN A 561 16.27 25.33 -21.12
C ASN A 561 17.25 26.50 -21.00
N GLN A 562 17.95 26.60 -19.87
CA GLN A 562 18.98 27.62 -19.64
C GLN A 562 20.13 27.53 -20.65
N LEU A 563 20.61 26.32 -20.97
CA LEU A 563 21.66 26.14 -21.98
C LEU A 563 21.22 26.65 -23.36
N ILE A 564 19.93 26.53 -23.72
CA ILE A 564 19.42 27.09 -24.98
C ILE A 564 19.49 28.61 -25.01
N TYR A 565 19.20 29.30 -23.89
CA TYR A 565 19.38 30.75 -23.80
C TYR A 565 20.85 31.14 -24.04
N GLU A 566 21.78 30.40 -23.45
CA GLU A 566 23.21 30.66 -23.62
C GLU A 566 23.70 30.30 -25.02
N PHE A 567 23.21 29.23 -25.66
CA PHE A 567 23.52 28.92 -27.06
C PHE A 567 23.17 30.08 -27.98
N HIS A 568 21.99 30.68 -27.78
CA HIS A 568 21.56 31.83 -28.55
C HIS A 568 22.45 33.04 -28.29
N TYR A 569 22.75 33.31 -27.02
CA TYR A 569 23.63 34.41 -26.63
C TYR A 569 25.04 34.28 -27.23
N THR A 570 25.68 33.11 -27.07
CA THR A 570 27.03 32.86 -27.59
C THR A 570 27.07 33.02 -29.11
N LYS A 571 26.05 32.53 -29.82
CA LYS A 571 26.00 32.60 -31.29
C LYS A 571 25.70 34.00 -31.84
N THR A 572 24.96 34.83 -31.11
CA THR A 572 24.47 36.14 -31.61
C THR A 572 25.24 37.34 -31.08
N LEU A 573 25.63 37.31 -29.80
CA LEU A 573 26.15 38.47 -29.07
C LEU A 573 27.65 38.36 -28.76
N THR A 574 28.22 37.15 -28.73
CA THR A 574 29.67 36.93 -28.58
C THR A 574 30.25 35.98 -29.65
N PRO A 575 30.10 36.27 -30.95
CA PRO A 575 30.49 35.37 -32.04
C PRO A 575 32.01 35.10 -32.16
N GLY A 576 32.84 35.70 -31.30
CA GLY A 576 34.30 35.48 -31.25
C GLY A 576 34.78 34.50 -30.18
N ASP A 577 33.89 33.90 -29.39
CA ASP A 577 34.26 32.85 -28.43
C ASP A 577 34.29 31.47 -29.12
N ASP A 578 35.32 31.27 -29.95
CA ASP A 578 35.55 30.02 -30.68
C ASP A 578 35.65 28.81 -29.74
N HIS A 579 36.11 29.03 -28.51
CA HIS A 579 36.25 27.99 -27.51
C HIS A 579 34.89 27.43 -27.08
N MET A 580 33.97 28.30 -26.67
CA MET A 580 32.64 27.85 -26.26
C MET A 580 31.83 27.29 -27.43
N MET A 581 32.00 27.83 -28.65
CA MET A 581 31.36 27.26 -29.84
C MET A 581 31.84 25.84 -30.16
N ARG A 582 33.13 25.53 -29.94
CA ARG A 582 33.64 24.14 -30.04
C ARG A 582 33.04 23.25 -28.96
N PHE A 583 32.90 23.75 -27.74
CA PHE A 583 32.24 23.01 -26.66
C PHE A 583 30.78 22.69 -26.99
N ILE A 584 30.01 23.68 -27.45
CA ILE A 584 28.61 23.51 -27.89
C ILE A 584 28.52 22.50 -29.04
N GLY A 585 29.45 22.55 -30.00
CA GLY A 585 29.50 21.65 -31.15
C GLY A 585 29.70 20.16 -30.79
N ARG A 586 30.06 19.84 -29.54
CA ARG A 586 30.15 18.46 -29.05
C ARG A 586 28.82 17.89 -28.58
N ILE A 587 27.80 18.72 -28.38
CA ILE A 587 26.49 18.29 -27.90
C ILE A 587 25.74 17.63 -29.06
N GLU A 588 25.71 16.31 -29.07
CA GLU A 588 25.07 15.52 -30.14
C GLU A 588 23.57 15.38 -29.91
N SER A 589 23.15 15.22 -28.65
CA SER A 589 21.77 14.89 -28.30
C SER A 589 21.33 15.54 -26.99
N MET A 590 20.09 16.00 -26.93
CA MET A 590 19.45 16.53 -25.74
C MET A 590 18.10 15.85 -25.48
N TYR A 591 17.86 15.43 -24.25
CA TYR A 591 16.65 14.71 -23.82
C TYR A 591 15.91 15.51 -22.76
N TRP A 592 14.66 15.87 -23.06
CA TRP A 592 13.70 16.36 -22.07
C TRP A 592 12.82 15.21 -21.60
N LEU A 593 13.07 14.73 -20.39
CA LEU A 593 12.31 13.66 -19.76
C LEU A 593 11.33 14.26 -18.75
N ASP A 594 10.08 14.36 -19.15
CA ASP A 594 8.94 14.73 -18.32
C ASP A 594 9.09 16.05 -17.56
N GLY A 595 9.50 17.11 -18.28
CA GLY A 595 9.79 18.42 -17.72
C GLY A 595 8.58 19.11 -17.07
N GLY A 596 8.78 19.66 -15.87
CA GLY A 596 7.72 20.31 -15.10
C GLY A 596 8.23 21.15 -13.94
N HIS A 597 7.56 22.28 -13.63
CA HIS A 597 7.76 23.04 -12.39
C HIS A 597 6.52 23.89 -12.02
N ALA A 598 6.49 24.43 -10.80
CA ALA A 598 5.38 25.21 -10.24
C ALA A 598 5.35 26.70 -10.64
N GLY A 599 6.15 27.14 -11.62
CA GLY A 599 6.38 28.56 -11.92
C GLY A 599 5.33 29.23 -12.82
N GLY A 600 4.30 28.50 -13.25
CA GLY A 600 3.20 29.02 -14.08
C GLY A 600 3.52 29.27 -15.56
N LYS A 601 4.80 29.37 -15.94
CA LYS A 601 5.28 29.62 -17.31
C LYS A 601 6.75 29.20 -17.49
N ASN A 602 7.23 29.17 -18.73
CA ASN A 602 8.62 28.88 -19.11
C ASN A 602 9.10 27.48 -18.68
N THR A 603 8.18 26.53 -18.57
CA THR A 603 8.52 25.12 -18.35
C THR A 603 9.12 24.52 -19.61
N TRP A 604 8.63 24.93 -20.78
CA TRP A 604 9.22 24.61 -22.08
C TRP A 604 9.48 25.90 -22.87
N ILE A 605 10.55 25.91 -23.67
CA ILE A 605 10.92 27.09 -24.46
C ILE A 605 9.91 27.29 -25.60
N THR A 606 9.25 28.44 -25.63
CA THR A 606 8.29 28.77 -26.69
C THR A 606 8.80 29.86 -27.64
N SER A 607 10.00 30.41 -27.39
CA SER A 607 10.61 31.45 -28.23
C SER A 607 11.20 30.89 -29.52
N ARG A 608 10.75 31.41 -30.66
CA ARG A 608 11.21 30.99 -32.00
C ARG A 608 12.70 31.23 -32.24
N SER A 609 13.26 32.36 -31.81
CA SER A 609 14.67 32.69 -32.04
C SER A 609 15.64 31.73 -31.32
N LEU A 610 15.25 31.31 -30.12
CA LEU A 610 15.99 30.34 -29.32
C LEU A 610 15.99 28.97 -29.98
N LEU A 611 14.82 28.47 -30.39
CA LEU A 611 14.70 27.16 -31.03
C LEU A 611 15.31 27.13 -32.44
N GLU A 612 15.30 28.25 -33.17
CA GLU A 612 16.00 28.36 -34.45
C GLU A 612 17.51 28.22 -34.26
N THR A 613 18.05 28.77 -33.18
CA THR A 613 19.47 28.61 -32.83
C THR A 613 19.80 27.17 -32.52
N LEU A 614 18.99 26.49 -31.69
CA LEU A 614 19.15 25.07 -31.39
C LEU A 614 19.09 24.21 -32.66
N THR A 615 18.17 24.51 -33.57
CA THR A 615 18.02 23.79 -34.85
C THR A 615 19.27 23.94 -35.72
N ARG A 616 19.86 25.14 -35.77
CA ARG A 616 21.11 25.41 -36.52
C ARG A 616 22.36 24.78 -35.89
N LEU A 617 22.27 24.24 -34.67
CA LEU A 617 23.37 23.49 -34.03
C LEU A 617 23.32 21.99 -34.36
N ASP A 618 22.29 21.53 -35.10
CA ASP A 618 22.11 20.14 -35.53
C ASP A 618 22.05 19.11 -34.37
N VAL A 619 21.55 19.54 -33.21
CA VAL A 619 21.36 18.68 -32.03
C VAL A 619 20.15 17.78 -32.20
N ASN A 620 20.28 16.49 -31.90
CA ASN A 620 19.14 15.57 -31.86
C ASN A 620 18.29 15.82 -30.60
N VAL A 621 17.01 16.13 -30.76
CA VAL A 621 16.10 16.46 -29.66
C VAL A 621 15.16 15.30 -29.38
N TYR A 622 15.14 14.83 -28.14
CA TYR A 622 14.27 13.76 -27.68
C TYR A 622 13.34 14.28 -26.58
N ILE A 623 12.04 14.08 -26.75
CA ILE A 623 11.00 14.56 -25.86
C ILE A 623 10.22 13.35 -25.36
N HIS A 624 10.28 13.07 -24.07
CA HIS A 624 9.49 12.02 -23.43
C HIS A 624 8.62 12.63 -22.36
N VAL A 625 7.32 12.42 -22.42
CA VAL A 625 6.36 13.00 -21.47
C VAL A 625 5.38 11.97 -20.95
N SER A 626 4.86 12.18 -19.75
CA SER A 626 3.83 11.36 -19.12
C SER A 626 2.51 12.14 -19.04
N PRO A 627 1.35 11.44 -19.06
CA PRO A 627 0.06 12.07 -18.79
C PRO A 627 0.02 12.84 -17.46
N TYR A 628 0.73 12.36 -16.44
CA TYR A 628 0.81 13.03 -15.14
C TYR A 628 1.34 14.46 -15.24
N GLN A 629 2.26 14.72 -16.18
CA GLN A 629 2.91 16.02 -16.29
C GLN A 629 2.25 16.95 -17.32
N VAL A 630 1.85 16.41 -18.49
CA VAL A 630 1.29 17.22 -19.59
C VAL A 630 -0.24 17.26 -19.64
N GLN A 631 -0.94 16.40 -18.90
CA GLN A 631 -2.41 16.39 -18.78
C GLN A 631 -2.88 16.76 -17.36
N ASP A 632 -2.03 17.44 -16.59
CA ASP A 632 -2.34 17.94 -15.24
C ASP A 632 -3.29 19.15 -15.32
N GLU A 633 -4.51 19.00 -14.82
CA GLU A 633 -5.51 20.08 -14.75
C GLU A 633 -5.08 21.25 -13.87
N GLY A 634 -4.24 21.00 -12.84
CA GLY A 634 -3.70 22.03 -11.96
C GLY A 634 -2.53 22.81 -12.57
N ARG A 635 -1.88 22.27 -13.62
CA ARG A 635 -0.72 22.88 -14.30
C ARG A 635 -0.84 22.85 -15.83
N PRO A 636 -1.91 23.43 -16.40
CA PRO A 636 -2.22 23.29 -17.83
C PRO A 636 -1.19 23.95 -18.76
N TRP A 637 -0.39 24.90 -18.27
CA TRP A 637 0.67 25.53 -19.08
C TRP A 637 1.73 24.52 -19.53
N ILE A 638 2.00 23.47 -18.76
CA ILE A 638 3.06 22.50 -19.07
C ILE A 638 2.76 21.77 -20.37
N GLY A 639 1.53 21.24 -20.51
CA GLY A 639 1.09 20.59 -21.74
C GLY A 639 0.97 21.55 -22.92
N ARG A 640 0.56 22.80 -22.70
CA ARG A 640 0.47 23.83 -23.77
C ARG A 640 1.84 24.23 -24.30
N GLU A 641 2.78 24.53 -23.40
CA GLU A 641 4.14 24.93 -23.75
C GLU A 641 4.92 23.77 -24.40
N GLU A 642 4.76 22.53 -23.91
CA GLU A 642 5.39 21.35 -24.53
C GLU A 642 4.91 21.15 -25.97
N LYS A 643 3.59 21.21 -26.22
CA LYS A 643 3.03 21.13 -27.57
C LYS A 643 3.57 22.23 -28.48
N ALA A 644 3.70 23.46 -27.97
CA ALA A 644 4.27 24.58 -28.71
C ALA A 644 5.76 24.36 -29.02
N PHE A 645 6.55 23.91 -28.04
CA PHE A 645 7.97 23.57 -28.20
C PHE A 645 8.17 22.49 -29.27
N THR A 646 7.45 21.36 -29.17
CA THR A 646 7.50 20.26 -30.15
C THR A 646 7.10 20.76 -31.55
N SER A 647 5.97 21.45 -31.66
CA SER A 647 5.45 21.93 -32.95
C SER A 647 6.41 22.92 -33.62
N LEU A 648 7.01 23.83 -32.84
CA LEU A 648 7.93 24.83 -33.36
C LEU A 648 9.24 24.20 -33.83
N LEU A 649 9.80 23.23 -33.09
CA LEU A 649 10.98 22.47 -33.52
C LEU A 649 10.73 21.71 -34.82
N LYS A 650 9.57 21.03 -34.94
CA LYS A 650 9.17 20.36 -36.19
C LYS A 650 9.09 21.36 -37.36
N LYS A 651 8.43 22.51 -37.15
CA LYS A 651 8.30 23.57 -38.17
C LYS A 651 9.64 24.19 -38.60
N LEU A 652 10.62 24.23 -37.69
CA LEU A 652 11.96 24.74 -37.98
C LEU A 652 12.87 23.69 -38.65
N GLY A 653 12.43 22.43 -38.78
CA GLY A 653 13.20 21.35 -39.39
C GLY A 653 14.20 20.67 -38.45
N ALA A 654 14.00 20.76 -37.13
CA ALA A 654 14.87 20.09 -36.16
C ALA A 654 14.69 18.57 -36.15
N LYS A 655 15.76 17.83 -35.83
CA LYS A 655 15.73 16.37 -35.61
C LYS A 655 15.05 16.04 -34.28
N VAL A 656 13.73 16.10 -34.23
CA VAL A 656 12.93 15.90 -33.00
C VAL A 656 12.17 14.58 -33.00
N ARG A 657 12.26 13.83 -31.90
CA ARG A 657 11.43 12.63 -31.63
C ARG A 657 10.65 12.83 -30.34
N ARG A 658 9.34 12.59 -30.37
CA ARG A 658 8.43 12.75 -29.23
C ARG A 658 7.76 11.43 -28.88
N HIS A 659 7.77 11.07 -27.60
CA HIS A 659 7.09 9.89 -27.05
C HIS A 659 6.22 10.25 -25.85
N LEU A 660 4.96 9.80 -25.88
CA LEU A 660 4.04 9.91 -24.74
C LEU A 660 3.94 8.55 -24.04
N HIS A 661 4.33 8.50 -22.76
CA HIS A 661 4.31 7.30 -21.92
C HIS A 661 2.94 7.15 -21.24
N ALA A 662 1.94 6.66 -21.97
CA ALA A 662 0.61 6.39 -21.44
C ALA A 662 0.43 4.91 -21.08
N GLN A 663 -0.12 4.62 -19.89
CA GLN A 663 -0.58 3.29 -19.49
C GLN A 663 -2.11 3.29 -19.33
N ALA A 664 -2.79 2.42 -20.07
CA ALA A 664 -4.25 2.33 -20.03
C ALA A 664 -4.74 1.80 -18.66
N GLY A 665 -5.67 2.53 -18.03
CA GLY A 665 -6.38 2.07 -16.83
C GLY A 665 -5.70 2.35 -15.48
N LEU A 666 -4.55 3.03 -15.46
CA LEU A 666 -3.86 3.44 -14.22
C LEU A 666 -4.07 4.94 -13.93
N PRO A 667 -4.24 5.33 -12.65
CA PRO A 667 -4.40 6.74 -12.29
C PRO A 667 -3.12 7.52 -12.56
N GLN A 668 -3.26 8.75 -13.05
CA GLN A 668 -2.17 9.72 -13.20
C GLN A 668 -1.49 9.93 -11.84
N SER A 669 -0.26 9.47 -11.72
CA SER A 669 0.46 9.47 -10.45
C SER A 669 1.93 9.83 -10.63
N LEU A 670 2.54 10.31 -9.55
CA LEU A 670 3.97 10.61 -9.50
C LEU A 670 4.83 9.35 -9.77
N TYR A 671 4.28 8.15 -9.61
CA TYR A 671 4.96 6.93 -10.02
C TYR A 671 5.17 6.85 -11.54
N MET A 672 4.15 7.20 -12.34
CA MET A 672 4.27 7.23 -13.81
C MET A 672 5.32 8.26 -14.27
N HIS A 673 5.44 9.39 -13.58
CA HIS A 673 6.48 10.38 -13.82
C HIS A 673 7.88 9.76 -13.75
N PHE A 674 8.17 9.03 -12.66
CA PHE A 674 9.46 8.37 -12.50
C PHE A 674 9.66 7.16 -13.43
N GLU A 675 8.60 6.43 -13.80
CA GLU A 675 8.71 5.31 -14.75
C GLU A 675 9.27 5.72 -16.12
N VAL A 676 9.13 6.99 -16.52
CA VAL A 676 9.75 7.52 -17.74
C VAL A 676 11.25 7.21 -17.77
N LEU A 677 11.96 7.32 -16.63
CA LEU A 677 13.40 7.03 -16.52
C LEU A 677 13.75 5.58 -16.90
N ALA A 678 12.89 4.61 -16.57
CA ALA A 678 13.13 3.20 -16.88
C ALA A 678 12.74 2.81 -18.31
N ASN A 679 11.88 3.58 -18.96
CA ASN A 679 11.22 3.18 -20.20
C ASN A 679 11.59 4.04 -21.42
N PHE A 680 12.13 5.26 -21.24
CA PHE A 680 12.35 6.20 -22.36
C PHE A 680 13.20 5.61 -23.49
N LYS A 681 14.31 4.93 -23.17
CA LYS A 681 15.19 4.35 -24.19
C LYS A 681 14.54 3.18 -24.93
N ARG A 682 13.84 2.30 -24.19
CA ARG A 682 13.06 1.19 -24.80
C ARG A 682 11.96 1.71 -25.71
N ALA A 683 11.23 2.74 -25.29
CA ALA A 683 10.20 3.37 -26.11
C ALA A 683 10.75 4.03 -27.38
N GLN A 684 11.94 4.63 -27.28
CA GLN A 684 12.67 5.19 -28.42
C GLN A 684 13.12 4.10 -29.41
N ASP A 685 13.61 2.97 -28.91
CA ASP A 685 14.13 1.88 -29.75
C ASP A 685 13.01 1.04 -30.39
N ALA A 686 11.84 0.96 -29.75
CA ALA A 686 10.67 0.24 -30.25
C ALA A 686 9.90 1.01 -31.33
N ALA A 687 10.05 2.34 -31.40
CA ALA A 687 9.36 3.14 -32.40
C ALA A 687 10.04 3.01 -33.77
N PRO A 688 9.31 2.69 -34.85
CA PRO A 688 9.86 2.77 -36.20
C PRO A 688 10.31 4.22 -36.46
N ALA A 689 11.38 4.39 -37.23
CA ALA A 689 11.78 5.71 -37.70
C ALA A 689 10.68 6.24 -38.64
N GLU A 690 9.72 6.99 -38.10
CA GLU A 690 8.63 7.54 -38.92
C GLU A 690 9.20 8.51 -39.97
N PRO A 691 8.78 8.39 -41.24
CA PRO A 691 9.05 9.41 -42.24
C PRO A 691 8.33 10.70 -41.84
N ALA A 692 8.92 11.83 -42.19
CA ALA A 692 8.28 13.13 -42.05
C ALA A 692 6.99 13.13 -42.85
N ASP A 693 5.84 13.03 -42.17
CA ASP A 693 4.56 13.19 -42.83
C ASP A 693 3.73 14.31 -42.21
N THR A 694 3.14 15.03 -43.14
CA THR A 694 2.37 16.25 -43.06
C THR A 694 0.97 16.01 -42.49
N SER A 695 0.34 17.12 -42.07
CA SER A 695 -1.05 17.27 -41.63
C SER A 695 -1.46 16.63 -40.30
N ASP A 696 -1.61 17.49 -39.29
CA ASP A 696 -2.75 17.49 -38.38
C ASP A 696 -2.99 18.95 -37.99
N ASP A 697 -3.53 19.70 -38.96
CA ASP A 697 -4.45 20.79 -38.66
C ASP A 697 -5.79 20.11 -38.36
N ASP A 698 -6.31 20.26 -37.14
CA ASP A 698 -7.73 20.59 -36.91
C ASP A 698 -8.08 20.71 -35.40
N VAL A 699 -8.51 21.93 -35.08
CA VAL A 699 -9.33 22.44 -33.94
C VAL A 699 -8.73 22.54 -32.54
#